data_AF-A0A0P8B048-F1
#
_entry.id   AF-A0A0P8B048-F1
#
_cell.length_a   1.000
_cell.length_b   1.000
_cell.length_c   1.000
_cell.angle_alpha   90.00
_cell.angle_beta   90.00
_cell.angle_gamma   90.00
#
_symmetry.space_group_name_H-M   'P 1'
#
loop_
_entity.id
_entity.type
_entity.pdbx_description
1 polymer ?
#
loop_
_entity_poly.entity_id
_entity_poly.type
_entity_poly.pdbx_seq_one_letter_code
_entity_poly.pdbx_strand_id
1 'polypeptide(L)'
;MNSGKKPDITAKAPSAANLAELKAICKEHGITNTVEYKKRYKDVPGLPAHPERMFSNEWDSYTEFFDLPEVIPYQQLKREVQAQGIKNQREYKSWTNSLDDARYPLTPHEVYKDEWENWFDFCGKEKPFKPAYISAPYRLWADKIREFMTQAQGGGSKETHLCRFVRMYIEKHDKSLSPQELLTKERVNIRPFREELKRLPTDNYRRNIIIAVNEFLDYVISNDLTDEDEETGEIIRVMDARNPFALLVEDKSVTAPTRSESTKPCLQYSFVRKAQEWIIPENAKTFQDLKHLQKFDTDWVKIPAHLVDHSDPDCVVRKQGQQYYLWCPTDWIHTFALTKVPLRGRQIAYNDSGEGDREIADVDVKGAVTWARNPSPLSGSTKSQSFIKKLPDGNLGMYVTTNKTSNNGAGYSIPWIPEDLAYWLVRLRKWQQKYNPIEKATPWTQCVRTNLNELQRKAKGVNCFLFRAFNDIEPKNPGTALTMRLAAALYHIQPSSLKLAELRGSAYRLSNYKSKYTPHSMRVSLITAYIMDMGMPVEVVMKVVGHSSIVMSIYYCKVTQRDIRQRFEEGEKQALKSQAEATQAAIEQNNIEAVKNQLVGTNQDLLQSLNNDVPAGNYVFRDYGICPFAATRCNDGGEEIGATKVHSPAPSGYLGFQNCLRCRHFITGPVFLGGLLSITNEILLEANDQSEICQQLQDKISAIEEQVTELDRQEYIANLKQQTFDASQRTPLEFKLRKLESEYESAAKKMDMLLCDLQSSYKLIQLSQSVANGRIEPEDSSVALIKMPDSEIQIEIDDTSHFQQLHEVCENATIYESSNPSRAIIPRSQLLDRMASFNELAPRLFMLSQDEQLTVGNQLVALFKARLKSWETVNKLIDGQLKLCDLVGPEKIEPSEIELITKEPLPTLQ
;
A
#
# COMPACT_ATOMS: atom_id res chain seq x y z
N MET A 1 92.74 -1.22 -22.28
CA MET A 1 93.61 -0.12 -22.77
C MET A 1 92.80 1.17 -22.78
N ASN A 2 93.45 2.25 -22.31
CA ASN A 2 93.06 3.66 -22.32
C ASN A 2 91.94 4.14 -21.38
N SER A 3 92.40 4.37 -20.15
CA SER A 3 92.05 5.45 -19.23
C SER A 3 91.70 6.79 -19.90
N GLY A 4 90.53 7.34 -19.55
CA GLY A 4 90.13 8.72 -19.82
C GLY A 4 89.51 9.35 -18.56
N LYS A 5 90.20 10.35 -18.02
CA LYS A 5 90.00 11.07 -16.75
C LYS A 5 88.55 11.57 -16.51
N LYS A 6 88.07 11.40 -15.26
CA LYS A 6 87.00 12.22 -14.65
C LYS A 6 87.52 13.65 -14.41
N PRO A 7 86.72 14.71 -14.59
CA PRO A 7 87.01 16.00 -13.99
C PRO A 7 86.62 15.97 -12.52
N ASP A 8 87.63 16.21 -11.69
CA ASP A 8 87.55 16.47 -10.26
C ASP A 8 87.13 17.93 -10.06
N ILE A 9 85.97 18.15 -9.43
CA ILE A 9 85.56 19.46 -8.91
C ILE A 9 85.09 19.24 -7.48
N THR A 10 86.04 19.01 -6.58
CA THR A 10 85.85 19.20 -5.14
C THR A 10 86.07 20.67 -4.79
N ALA A 11 85.03 21.49 -4.87
CA ALA A 11 84.96 22.76 -4.15
C ALA A 11 84.09 22.53 -2.89
N LYS A 12 84.71 22.05 -1.81
CA LYS A 12 84.09 21.95 -0.48
C LYS A 12 83.93 23.38 0.05
N ALA A 13 82.71 23.91 -0.04
CA ALA A 13 82.33 25.12 0.68
C ALA A 13 82.49 24.88 2.20
N PRO A 14 82.91 25.90 2.99
CA PRO A 14 83.11 25.74 4.42
C PRO A 14 81.78 25.38 5.10
N SER A 15 81.80 24.27 5.84
CA SER A 15 80.73 23.92 6.78
C SER A 15 80.78 24.91 7.96
N ALA A 16 79.63 25.37 8.44
CA ALA A 16 79.54 26.26 9.60
C ALA A 16 80.43 25.78 10.77
N ALA A 17 81.14 26.70 11.45
CA ALA A 17 82.11 26.36 12.49
C ALA A 17 81.49 26.16 13.89
N ASN A 18 80.31 26.73 14.13
CA ASN A 18 79.54 26.60 15.38
C ASN A 18 78.02 26.65 15.12
N LEU A 19 77.21 26.32 16.12
CA LEU A 19 75.74 26.28 16.00
C LEU A 19 75.15 27.65 15.63
N ALA A 20 75.76 28.75 16.09
CA ALA A 20 75.29 30.12 15.85
C ALA A 20 75.45 30.54 14.37
N GLU A 21 76.57 30.20 13.72
CA GLU A 21 76.78 30.40 12.29
C GLU A 21 75.81 29.53 11.47
N LEU A 22 75.56 28.29 11.89
CA LEU A 22 74.58 27.43 11.22
C LEU A 22 73.16 28.01 11.31
N LYS A 23 72.77 28.55 12.47
CA LYS A 23 71.49 29.28 12.65
C LYS A 23 71.43 30.51 11.74
N ALA A 24 72.52 31.26 11.61
CA ALA A 24 72.59 32.44 10.75
C ALA A 24 72.41 32.10 9.26
N ILE A 25 73.09 31.04 8.77
CA ILE A 25 72.95 30.54 7.39
C ILE A 25 71.51 30.07 7.12
N CYS A 26 70.89 29.36 8.06
CA CYS A 26 69.48 28.97 7.95
C CYS A 26 68.56 30.19 7.85
N LYS A 27 68.76 31.23 8.69
CA LYS A 27 67.98 32.47 8.66
C LYS A 27 68.16 33.26 7.36
N GLU A 28 69.40 33.38 6.86
CA GLU A 28 69.71 34.07 5.61
C GLU A 28 69.05 33.42 4.39
N HIS A 29 68.99 32.09 4.35
CA HIS A 29 68.38 31.35 3.25
C HIS A 29 66.88 31.05 3.42
N GLY A 30 66.25 31.64 4.45
CA GLY A 30 64.83 31.49 4.74
C GLY A 30 64.42 30.07 5.10
N ILE A 31 65.32 29.28 5.68
CA ILE A 31 65.05 27.93 6.17
C ILE A 31 64.57 28.05 7.61
N THR A 32 63.27 27.84 7.81
CA THR A 32 62.59 28.16 9.07
C THR A 32 62.16 26.93 9.88
N ASN A 33 62.27 25.74 9.30
CA ASN A 33 61.90 24.49 9.95
C ASN A 33 62.68 23.29 9.41
N THR A 34 62.57 22.16 10.11
CA THR A 34 63.28 20.92 9.80
C THR A 34 62.92 20.30 8.44
N VAL A 35 61.70 20.53 7.92
CA VAL A 35 61.27 20.01 6.62
C VAL A 35 61.97 20.76 5.49
N GLU A 36 62.01 22.08 5.57
CA GLU A 36 62.76 22.93 4.64
C GLU A 36 64.25 22.63 4.69
N TYR A 37 64.81 22.45 5.89
CA TYR A 37 66.22 22.08 6.06
C TYR A 37 66.54 20.75 5.38
N LYS A 38 65.75 19.70 5.63
CA LYS A 38 65.97 18.38 5.00
C LYS A 38 65.80 18.40 3.48
N LYS A 39 64.97 19.30 2.95
CA LYS A 39 64.78 19.44 1.52
C LYS A 39 65.91 20.22 0.85
N ARG A 40 66.39 21.29 1.51
CA ARG A 40 67.31 22.29 0.94
C ARG A 40 68.74 22.22 1.43
N TYR A 41 69.09 21.33 2.37
CA TYR A 41 70.47 21.26 2.90
C TYR A 41 71.51 20.94 1.81
N LYS A 42 71.10 20.27 0.72
CA LYS A 42 71.97 20.00 -0.43
C LYS A 42 72.09 21.20 -1.38
N ASP A 43 71.11 22.09 -1.34
CA ASP A 43 70.99 23.23 -2.25
C ASP A 43 71.71 24.47 -1.69
N VAL A 44 71.92 24.51 -0.37
CA VAL A 44 72.63 25.59 0.33
C VAL A 44 74.04 25.12 0.70
N PRO A 45 75.10 25.71 0.13
CA PRO A 45 76.48 25.38 0.49
C PRO A 45 76.73 25.64 1.98
N GLY A 46 77.25 24.64 2.71
CA GLY A 46 77.64 24.78 4.12
C GLY A 46 76.66 24.19 5.15
N LEU A 47 75.48 23.68 4.73
CA LEU A 47 74.55 22.99 5.63
C LEU A 47 74.88 21.48 5.76
N PRO A 48 75.20 20.97 6.96
CA PRO A 48 75.39 19.53 7.18
C PRO A 48 74.07 18.78 7.11
N ALA A 49 74.13 17.53 6.63
CA ALA A 49 72.96 16.64 6.56
C ALA A 49 72.38 16.28 7.94
N HIS A 50 73.23 16.27 8.96
CA HIS A 50 72.92 15.89 10.35
C HIS A 50 73.55 16.88 11.32
N PRO A 51 73.00 18.09 11.45
CA PRO A 51 73.53 19.10 12.36
C PRO A 51 73.54 18.63 13.82
N GLU A 52 72.59 17.77 14.22
CA GLU A 52 72.53 17.15 15.54
C GLU A 52 73.73 16.26 15.89
N ARG A 53 74.39 15.68 14.87
CA ARG A 53 75.58 14.85 15.05
C ARG A 53 76.87 15.65 15.00
N MET A 54 76.87 16.74 14.22
CA MET A 54 78.05 17.57 14.01
C MET A 54 78.28 18.56 15.15
N PHE A 55 77.20 19.05 15.78
CA PHE A 55 77.24 19.99 16.89
C PHE A 55 76.74 19.36 18.20
N SER A 56 77.02 18.08 18.45
CA SER A 56 76.45 17.32 19.57
C SER A 56 76.65 17.94 20.96
N ASN A 57 77.67 18.77 21.14
CA ASN A 57 77.98 19.43 22.42
C ASN A 57 77.19 20.74 22.62
N GLU A 58 76.70 21.35 21.55
CA GLU A 58 75.94 22.62 21.53
C GLU A 58 74.47 22.40 21.10
N TRP A 59 74.14 21.20 20.61
CA TRP A 59 72.84 20.86 20.06
C TRP A 59 71.92 20.32 21.15
N ASP A 60 70.87 21.08 21.48
CA ASP A 60 69.80 20.62 22.35
C ASP A 60 68.69 19.96 21.53
N SER A 61 67.96 20.74 20.72
CA SER A 61 66.83 20.26 19.93
C SER A 61 66.62 21.05 18.64
N TYR A 62 65.95 20.43 17.65
CA TYR A 62 65.54 21.13 16.43
C TYR A 62 64.58 22.31 16.72
N THR A 63 63.83 22.23 17.83
CA THR A 63 62.94 23.30 18.31
C THR A 63 63.71 24.51 18.77
N GLU A 64 64.77 24.33 19.56
CA GLU A 64 65.66 25.42 19.95
C GLU A 64 66.53 25.90 18.78
N PHE A 65 66.91 25.01 17.85
CA PHE A 65 67.73 25.36 16.71
C PHE A 65 67.04 26.35 15.74
N PHE A 66 65.75 26.17 15.49
CA PHE A 66 64.97 27.04 14.60
C PHE A 66 64.17 28.12 15.35
N ASP A 67 64.41 28.31 16.65
CA ASP A 67 63.63 29.19 17.53
C ASP A 67 62.11 28.92 17.39
N LEU A 68 61.72 27.64 17.25
CA LEU A 68 60.32 27.25 17.04
C LEU A 68 59.53 27.41 18.34
N PRO A 69 58.28 27.92 18.27
CA PRO A 69 57.44 28.09 19.45
C PRO A 69 57.21 26.76 20.18
N GLU A 70 57.31 26.76 21.52
CA GLU A 70 56.90 25.61 22.33
C GLU A 70 55.42 25.29 22.09
N VAL A 71 55.14 24.01 21.79
CA VAL A 71 53.79 23.53 21.53
C VAL A 71 52.97 23.67 22.82
N ILE A 72 51.73 24.13 22.70
CA ILE A 72 50.84 24.35 23.87
C ILE A 72 50.72 23.05 24.69
N PRO A 73 50.73 23.09 26.03
CA PRO A 73 50.50 21.89 26.83
C PRO A 73 49.17 21.21 26.51
N TYR A 74 49.13 19.86 26.49
CA TYR A 74 47.95 19.10 26.08
C TYR A 74 46.67 19.51 26.83
N GLN A 75 46.75 19.73 28.14
CA GLN A 75 45.60 20.14 28.96
C GLN A 75 45.07 21.53 28.61
N GLN A 76 45.95 22.44 28.20
CA GLN A 76 45.55 23.77 27.75
C GLN A 76 44.90 23.69 26.37
N LEU A 77 45.51 22.95 25.44
CA LEU A 77 44.96 22.73 24.10
C LEU A 77 43.57 22.05 24.18
N LYS A 78 43.42 21.04 25.03
CA LYS A 78 42.14 20.35 25.26
C LYS A 78 41.06 21.31 25.75
N ARG A 79 41.39 22.23 26.67
CA ARG A 79 40.44 23.26 27.15
C ARG A 79 40.04 24.24 26.04
N GLU A 80 40.99 24.70 25.25
CA GLU A 80 40.74 25.65 24.15
C GLU A 80 39.89 25.02 23.05
N VAL A 81 40.18 23.77 22.66
CA VAL A 81 39.40 23.00 21.67
C VAL A 81 37.95 22.80 22.13
N GLN A 82 37.76 22.49 23.42
CA GLN A 82 36.43 22.33 24.00
C GLN A 82 35.69 23.67 24.11
N ALA A 83 36.35 24.75 24.49
CA ALA A 83 35.76 26.09 24.58
C ALA A 83 35.31 26.61 23.21
N GLN A 84 36.06 26.31 22.15
CA GLN A 84 35.71 26.66 20.76
C GLN A 84 34.62 25.77 20.16
N GLY A 85 34.17 24.74 20.88
CA GLY A 85 33.11 23.84 20.44
C GLY A 85 33.47 23.01 19.21
N ILE A 86 34.76 22.72 18.99
CA ILE A 86 35.27 21.97 17.84
C ILE A 86 34.80 20.52 17.91
N LYS A 87 34.23 20.00 16.81
CA LYS A 87 33.44 18.77 16.87
C LYS A 87 34.13 17.51 16.39
N ASN A 88 35.20 17.63 15.63
CA ASN A 88 35.88 16.50 14.99
C ASN A 88 37.26 16.92 14.47
N GLN A 89 38.06 15.93 14.06
CA GLN A 89 39.41 16.13 13.51
C GLN A 89 39.45 17.11 12.33
N ARG A 90 38.44 17.12 11.46
CA ARG A 90 38.41 18.00 10.27
C ARG A 90 38.22 19.46 10.67
N GLU A 91 37.32 19.72 11.61
CA GLU A 91 37.12 21.05 12.17
C GLU A 91 38.33 21.52 12.97
N TYR A 92 38.96 20.62 13.74
CA TYR A 92 40.20 20.94 14.44
C TYR A 92 41.30 21.36 13.46
N LYS A 93 41.54 20.59 12.40
CA LYS A 93 42.52 20.94 11.36
C LYS A 93 42.18 22.27 10.66
N SER A 94 40.90 22.52 10.42
CA SER A 94 40.47 23.79 9.82
C SER A 94 40.70 24.97 10.77
N TRP A 95 40.47 24.78 12.07
CA TRP A 95 40.68 25.79 13.09
C TRP A 95 42.16 26.07 13.33
N THR A 96 42.99 25.04 13.48
CA THR A 96 44.46 25.22 13.60
C THR A 96 45.04 25.92 12.37
N ASN A 97 44.56 25.57 11.17
CA ASN A 97 44.99 26.26 9.94
C ASN A 97 44.51 27.72 9.86
N SER A 98 43.42 28.08 10.55
CA SER A 98 42.91 29.45 10.58
C SER A 98 43.61 30.35 11.61
N LEU A 99 44.24 29.74 12.62
CA LEU A 99 44.98 30.46 13.66
C LEU A 99 46.37 30.90 13.20
N ASP A 100 46.94 30.20 12.20
CA ASP A 100 48.32 30.40 11.70
C ASP A 100 49.37 30.49 12.83
N ASP A 101 49.11 29.80 13.95
CA ASP A 101 49.96 29.79 15.14
C ASP A 101 50.64 28.42 15.27
N ALA A 102 51.95 28.40 15.08
CA ALA A 102 52.77 27.18 15.08
C ALA A 102 52.80 26.44 16.43
N ARG A 103 52.28 27.06 17.52
CA ARG A 103 52.12 26.41 18.82
C ARG A 103 51.00 25.37 18.88
N TYR A 104 50.10 25.37 17.89
CA TYR A 104 48.98 24.42 17.80
C TYR A 104 49.30 23.27 16.83
N PRO A 105 49.43 22.02 17.31
CA PRO A 105 49.84 20.92 16.46
C PRO A 105 48.71 20.46 15.53
N LEU A 106 48.95 20.32 14.23
CA LEU A 106 47.98 19.78 13.26
C LEU A 106 47.58 18.32 13.56
N THR A 107 48.47 17.55 14.19
CA THR A 107 48.28 16.14 14.56
C THR A 107 48.50 15.93 16.07
N PRO A 108 47.59 16.41 16.93
CA PRO A 108 47.78 16.36 18.39
C PRO A 108 47.89 14.92 18.92
N HIS A 109 47.21 13.96 18.29
CA HIS A 109 47.33 12.53 18.59
C HIS A 109 48.72 11.91 18.38
N GLU A 110 49.55 12.51 17.53
CA GLU A 110 50.93 12.07 17.33
C GLU A 110 51.89 12.81 18.27
N VAL A 111 51.60 14.10 18.55
CA VAL A 111 52.43 14.96 19.41
C VAL A 111 52.28 14.61 20.89
N TYR A 112 51.05 14.34 21.36
CA TYR A 112 50.78 14.00 22.78
C TYR A 112 50.51 12.51 22.96
N LYS A 113 51.24 11.64 22.28
CA LYS A 113 50.96 10.19 22.23
C LYS A 113 50.77 9.54 23.60
N ASP A 114 51.49 9.99 24.62
CA ASP A 114 51.45 9.44 25.98
C ASP A 114 50.25 9.96 26.81
N GLU A 115 49.69 11.12 26.47
CA GLU A 115 48.52 11.73 27.12
C GLU A 115 47.22 11.60 26.28
N TRP A 116 47.35 11.11 25.05
CA TRP A 116 46.25 11.08 24.09
C TRP A 116 45.30 9.92 24.35
N GLU A 117 44.05 10.25 24.69
CA GLU A 117 43.00 9.26 24.93
C GLU A 117 42.28 8.89 23.62
N ASN A 118 41.51 9.84 23.07
CA ASN A 118 40.83 9.73 21.78
C ASN A 118 40.25 11.10 21.39
N TRP A 119 39.79 11.22 20.14
CA TRP A 119 39.20 12.45 19.62
C TRP A 119 37.91 12.89 20.34
N PHE A 120 37.14 11.98 20.93
CA PHE A 120 35.91 12.34 21.64
C PHE A 120 36.24 13.03 22.97
N ASP A 121 37.17 12.47 23.74
CA ASP A 121 37.63 13.06 25.01
C ASP A 121 38.36 14.39 24.77
N PHE A 122 39.19 14.47 23.72
CA PHE A 122 39.86 15.70 23.31
C PHE A 122 38.87 16.82 22.94
N CYS A 123 37.81 16.49 22.19
CA CYS A 123 36.77 17.45 21.79
C CYS A 123 35.65 17.65 22.83
N GLY A 124 35.72 17.00 24.01
CA GLY A 124 34.67 17.12 25.06
C GLY A 124 33.31 16.53 24.64
N LYS A 125 33.32 15.51 23.77
CA LYS A 125 32.13 14.87 23.24
C LYS A 125 31.85 13.53 23.89
N GLU A 126 30.58 13.15 23.92
CA GLU A 126 30.21 11.80 24.34
C GLU A 126 30.80 10.74 23.40
N LYS A 127 31.42 9.71 24.00
CA LYS A 127 31.92 8.54 23.29
C LYS A 127 30.78 7.84 22.54
N PRO A 128 31.01 7.23 21.37
CA PRO A 128 29.99 6.44 20.69
C PRO A 128 29.73 5.13 21.45
N PHE A 129 28.50 4.63 21.39
CA PHE A 129 28.11 3.35 21.98
C PHE A 129 28.59 2.17 21.11
N LYS A 130 29.89 1.84 21.20
CA LYS A 130 30.49 0.66 20.56
C LYS A 130 31.32 -0.12 21.57
N PRO A 131 31.54 -1.44 21.37
CA PRO A 131 32.31 -2.29 22.28
C PRO A 131 33.73 -1.77 22.54
N ALA A 132 34.34 -1.10 21.56
CA ALA A 132 35.69 -0.53 21.67
C ALA A 132 35.80 0.64 22.69
N TYR A 133 34.70 1.25 23.10
CA TYR A 133 34.67 2.38 24.04
C TYR A 133 34.05 2.01 25.39
N ILE A 134 33.83 0.72 25.66
CA ILE A 134 33.48 0.23 27.00
C ILE A 134 34.72 0.35 27.88
N SER A 135 34.54 0.77 29.13
CA SER A 135 35.68 0.98 30.04
C SER A 135 36.43 -0.31 30.34
N ALA A 136 37.75 -0.21 30.54
CA ALA A 136 38.66 -1.36 30.68
C ALA A 136 38.21 -2.43 31.71
N PRO A 137 37.64 -2.08 32.88
CA PRO A 137 37.17 -3.07 33.85
C PRO A 137 36.02 -3.95 33.34
N TYR A 138 35.24 -3.50 32.35
CA TYR A 138 34.05 -4.17 31.83
C TYR A 138 34.31 -4.83 30.46
N ARG A 139 35.56 -5.13 30.13
CA ARG A 139 35.95 -5.69 28.84
C ARG A 139 35.24 -7.01 28.51
N LEU A 140 34.92 -7.82 29.51
CA LEU A 140 34.17 -9.08 29.36
C LEU A 140 32.77 -8.86 28.77
N TRP A 141 32.12 -7.74 29.11
CA TRP A 141 30.87 -7.35 28.45
C TRP A 141 31.09 -7.07 26.96
N ALA A 142 32.17 -6.38 26.60
CA ALA A 142 32.49 -6.08 25.20
C ALA A 142 32.77 -7.36 24.38
N ASP A 143 33.46 -8.33 24.98
CA ASP A 143 33.77 -9.63 24.36
C ASP A 143 32.50 -10.45 24.13
N LYS A 144 31.64 -10.59 25.16
CA LYS A 144 30.38 -11.33 25.03
C LYS A 144 29.36 -10.65 24.12
N ILE A 145 29.30 -9.31 24.11
CA ILE A 145 28.49 -8.58 23.12
C ILE A 145 28.99 -8.88 21.70
N ARG A 146 30.31 -8.89 21.45
CA ARG A 146 30.85 -9.26 20.14
C ARG A 146 30.48 -10.68 19.73
N GLU A 147 30.57 -11.63 20.65
CA GLU A 147 30.18 -13.02 20.44
C GLU A 147 28.70 -13.14 20.10
N PHE A 148 27.81 -12.58 20.92
CA PHE A 148 26.37 -12.56 20.68
C PHE A 148 26.01 -11.94 19.33
N MET A 149 26.66 -10.84 18.94
CA MET A 149 26.38 -10.16 17.68
C MET A 149 26.73 -11.00 16.43
N THR A 150 27.51 -12.09 16.55
CA THR A 150 27.73 -13.04 15.45
C THR A 150 26.47 -13.86 15.14
N GLN A 151 25.65 -14.15 16.16
CA GLN A 151 24.47 -15.00 16.08
C GLN A 151 23.15 -14.20 16.11
N ALA A 152 23.13 -13.05 16.78
CA ALA A 152 21.95 -12.25 17.02
C ALA A 152 21.33 -11.69 15.72
N GLN A 153 20.00 -11.60 15.68
CA GLN A 153 19.28 -10.97 14.58
C GLN A 153 19.12 -9.46 14.81
N GLY A 154 19.58 -8.63 13.86
CA GLY A 154 19.51 -7.18 13.94
C GLY A 154 20.90 -6.55 14.09
N GLY A 155 21.32 -5.79 13.07
CA GLY A 155 22.68 -5.24 12.94
C GLY A 155 23.08 -4.19 13.99
N GLY A 156 23.94 -3.22 13.62
CA GLY A 156 24.62 -2.29 14.54
C GLY A 156 23.75 -1.46 15.50
N SER A 157 22.42 -1.39 15.31
CA SER A 157 21.50 -0.80 16.29
C SER A 157 21.42 -1.60 17.60
N LYS A 158 21.46 -2.95 17.54
CA LYS A 158 21.42 -3.80 18.74
C LYS A 158 22.70 -3.67 19.55
N GLU A 159 23.84 -3.67 18.87
CA GLU A 159 25.16 -3.36 19.45
C GLU A 159 25.14 -2.01 20.17
N THR A 160 24.59 -0.97 19.53
CA THR A 160 24.43 0.36 20.14
C THR A 160 23.58 0.32 21.40
N HIS A 161 22.46 -0.44 21.40
CA HIS A 161 21.59 -0.58 22.57
C HIS A 161 22.28 -1.32 23.73
N LEU A 162 23.02 -2.39 23.45
CA LEU A 162 23.74 -3.17 24.46
C LEU A 162 24.90 -2.37 25.07
N CYS A 163 25.70 -1.71 24.24
CA CYS A 163 26.76 -0.82 24.75
C CYS A 163 26.18 0.34 25.57
N ARG A 164 24.96 0.81 25.24
CA ARG A 164 24.25 1.80 26.05
C ARG A 164 23.81 1.24 27.40
N PHE A 165 23.29 0.03 27.44
CA PHE A 165 22.95 -0.67 28.68
C PHE A 165 24.17 -0.79 29.59
N VAL A 166 25.31 -1.25 29.05
CA VAL A 166 26.56 -1.35 29.81
C VAL A 166 26.98 0.01 30.36
N ARG A 167 27.08 1.05 29.52
CA ARG A 167 27.59 2.36 29.95
C ARG A 167 26.65 3.12 30.89
N MET A 168 25.34 3.05 30.68
CA MET A 168 24.38 3.86 31.42
C MET A 168 23.86 3.16 32.69
N TYR A 169 23.82 1.83 32.70
CA TYR A 169 23.32 1.07 33.83
C TYR A 169 24.41 0.30 34.57
N ILE A 170 25.17 -0.54 33.87
CA ILE A 170 26.19 -1.39 34.50
C ILE A 170 27.33 -0.54 35.08
N GLU A 171 27.97 0.32 34.29
CA GLU A 171 29.11 1.13 34.75
C GLU A 171 28.74 2.14 35.84
N LYS A 172 27.52 2.72 35.79
CA LYS A 172 27.09 3.78 36.71
C LYS A 172 26.46 3.27 38.01
N HIS A 173 25.74 2.14 37.97
CA HIS A 173 24.89 1.73 39.07
C HIS A 173 25.24 0.34 39.61
N ASP A 174 25.23 -0.69 38.77
CA ASP A 174 25.34 -2.08 39.22
C ASP A 174 26.79 -2.58 39.43
N LYS A 175 27.73 -2.08 38.62
CA LYS A 175 29.17 -2.34 38.67
C LYS A 175 29.61 -3.81 38.50
N SER A 176 28.78 -4.70 37.96
CA SER A 176 29.21 -6.08 37.62
C SER A 176 30.23 -6.09 36.50
N LEU A 177 31.38 -6.74 36.70
CA LEU A 177 32.49 -6.77 35.74
C LEU A 177 32.22 -7.69 34.55
N SER A 178 31.32 -8.67 34.72
CA SER A 178 30.91 -9.60 33.66
C SER A 178 29.39 -9.80 33.59
N PRO A 179 28.85 -10.24 32.43
CA PRO A 179 27.46 -10.65 32.31
C PRO A 179 27.07 -11.79 33.25
N GLN A 180 27.98 -12.75 33.46
CA GLN A 180 27.78 -13.90 34.35
C GLN A 180 27.60 -13.44 35.80
N GLU A 181 28.45 -12.52 36.26
CA GLU A 181 28.36 -11.95 37.60
C GLU A 181 27.03 -11.23 37.85
N LEU A 182 26.47 -10.55 36.84
CA LEU A 182 25.14 -9.92 36.96
C LEU A 182 24.03 -10.97 37.11
N LEU A 183 24.12 -12.07 36.36
CA LEU A 183 23.09 -13.09 36.27
C LEU A 183 23.06 -14.06 37.46
N THR A 184 24.17 -14.21 38.18
CA THR A 184 24.28 -15.03 39.39
C THR A 184 24.08 -14.26 40.69
N LYS A 185 23.74 -12.95 40.63
CA LYS A 185 23.41 -12.15 41.82
C LYS A 185 22.03 -12.52 42.37
N GLU A 186 21.93 -12.70 43.69
CA GLU A 186 20.65 -12.97 44.38
C GLU A 186 19.60 -11.87 44.18
N ARG A 187 20.02 -10.60 44.11
CA ARG A 187 19.12 -9.44 43.91
C ARG A 187 19.75 -8.36 43.04
N VAL A 188 19.14 -8.09 41.89
CA VAL A 188 19.52 -7.01 40.97
C VAL A 188 18.55 -5.83 41.09
N ASN A 189 19.06 -4.62 41.32
CA ASN A 189 18.22 -3.43 41.43
C ASN A 189 17.91 -2.83 40.05
N ILE A 190 16.69 -3.03 39.58
CA ILE A 190 16.22 -2.64 38.25
C ILE A 190 15.78 -1.16 38.18
N ARG A 191 15.55 -0.49 39.32
CA ARG A 191 15.00 0.88 39.35
C ARG A 191 15.84 1.91 38.58
N PRO A 192 17.18 1.96 38.73
CA PRO A 192 18.01 2.92 37.99
C PRO A 192 17.93 2.73 36.48
N PHE A 193 17.81 1.48 36.00
CA PHE A 193 17.64 1.20 34.59
C PHE A 193 16.31 1.76 34.06
N ARG A 194 15.21 1.62 34.82
CA ARG A 194 13.90 2.20 34.44
C ARG A 194 13.96 3.72 34.35
N GLU A 195 14.67 4.39 35.25
CA GLU A 195 14.82 5.85 35.23
C GLU A 195 15.64 6.32 34.03
N GLU A 196 16.74 5.63 33.69
CA GLU A 196 17.53 5.95 32.50
C GLU A 196 16.74 5.69 31.20
N LEU A 197 15.89 4.66 31.17
CA LEU A 197 14.98 4.43 30.04
C LEU A 197 13.94 5.56 29.90
N LYS A 198 13.38 6.08 31.00
CA LYS A 198 12.43 7.21 30.98
C LYS A 198 13.04 8.50 30.42
N ARG A 199 14.35 8.70 30.53
CA ARG A 199 15.04 9.86 29.92
C ARG A 199 15.15 9.78 28.40
N LEU A 200 14.84 8.64 27.79
CA LEU A 200 14.91 8.46 26.34
C LEU A 200 13.67 9.05 25.63
N PRO A 201 13.84 9.61 24.42
CA PRO A 201 12.81 10.43 23.78
C PRO A 201 11.64 9.65 23.14
N THR A 202 11.73 8.32 23.00
CA THR A 202 10.71 7.54 22.27
C THR A 202 10.48 6.18 22.90
N ASP A 203 9.22 5.80 23.11
CA ASP A 203 8.85 4.51 23.72
C ASP A 203 9.30 3.30 22.90
N ASN A 204 9.21 3.39 21.57
CA ASN A 204 9.71 2.35 20.68
C ASN A 204 11.22 2.11 20.84
N TYR A 205 11.97 3.19 21.12
CA TYR A 205 13.41 3.10 21.35
C TYR A 205 13.72 2.47 22.72
N ARG A 206 12.95 2.79 23.77
CA ARG A 206 13.02 2.13 25.08
C ARG A 206 12.75 0.63 24.97
N ARG A 207 11.67 0.25 24.27
CA ARG A 207 11.30 -1.15 24.02
C ARG A 207 12.41 -1.92 23.30
N ASN A 208 13.00 -1.35 22.24
CA ASN A 208 14.07 -2.02 21.50
C ASN A 208 15.35 -2.22 22.32
N ILE A 209 15.61 -1.37 23.32
CA ILE A 209 16.72 -1.59 24.26
C ILE A 209 16.38 -2.74 25.21
N ILE A 210 15.18 -2.77 25.80
CA ILE A 210 14.75 -3.85 26.69
C ILE A 210 14.78 -5.21 25.98
N ILE A 211 14.25 -5.29 24.75
CA ILE A 211 14.27 -6.51 23.95
C ILE A 211 15.71 -6.95 23.68
N ALA A 212 16.57 -6.02 23.24
CA ALA A 212 17.98 -6.33 22.97
C ALA A 212 18.72 -6.85 24.23
N VAL A 213 18.48 -6.23 25.39
CA VAL A 213 19.09 -6.64 26.66
C VAL A 213 18.59 -8.00 27.10
N ASN A 214 17.28 -8.25 27.05
CA ASN A 214 16.71 -9.55 27.42
C ASN A 214 17.23 -10.67 26.50
N GLU A 215 17.20 -10.47 25.18
CA GLU A 215 17.75 -11.46 24.24
C GLU A 215 19.24 -11.74 24.46
N PHE A 216 20.03 -10.71 24.82
CA PHE A 216 21.45 -10.87 25.12
C PHE A 216 21.68 -11.65 26.42
N LEU A 217 20.93 -11.33 27.48
CA LEU A 217 21.07 -11.99 28.77
C LEU A 217 20.57 -13.44 28.72
N ASP A 218 19.46 -13.70 28.03
CA ASP A 218 18.96 -15.05 27.80
C ASP A 218 19.97 -15.89 27.00
N TYR A 219 20.64 -15.30 26.01
CA TYR A 219 21.74 -15.94 25.30
C TYR A 219 22.91 -16.32 26.22
N VAL A 220 23.34 -15.41 27.11
CA VAL A 220 24.40 -15.71 28.08
C VAL A 220 23.97 -16.83 29.04
N ILE A 221 22.70 -16.84 29.47
CA ILE A 221 22.17 -17.93 30.32
C ILE A 221 22.26 -19.26 29.57
N SER A 222 21.75 -19.34 28.35
CA SER A 222 21.71 -20.58 27.56
C SER A 222 23.09 -21.09 27.14
N ASN A 223 24.05 -20.21 26.85
CA ASN A 223 25.36 -20.61 26.32
C ASN A 223 26.45 -20.77 27.39
N ASP A 224 26.40 -20.00 28.48
CA ASP A 224 27.47 -19.95 29.47
C ASP A 224 27.05 -20.46 30.87
N LEU A 225 25.74 -20.55 31.16
CA LEU A 225 25.22 -20.86 32.51
C LEU A 225 24.21 -22.02 32.52
N THR A 226 24.16 -22.80 31.44
CA THR A 226 23.27 -23.95 31.28
C THR A 226 24.11 -25.15 30.84
N ASP A 227 24.14 -26.21 31.65
CA ASP A 227 24.74 -27.50 31.28
C ASP A 227 23.60 -28.48 30.95
N GLU A 228 23.67 -29.09 29.77
CA GLU A 228 22.77 -30.16 29.34
C GLU A 228 23.44 -31.51 29.61
N ASP A 229 22.79 -32.38 30.40
CA ASP A 229 23.24 -33.77 30.61
C ASP A 229 22.98 -34.61 29.34
N GLU A 230 24.06 -35.10 28.71
CA GLU A 230 24.02 -35.80 27.42
C GLU A 230 23.27 -37.15 27.45
N GLU A 231 23.03 -37.76 28.63
CA GLU A 231 22.29 -39.04 28.74
C GLU A 231 20.81 -38.87 29.12
N THR A 232 20.43 -37.79 29.80
CA THR A 232 19.07 -37.60 30.34
C THR A 232 18.30 -36.43 29.71
N GLY A 233 18.99 -35.49 29.06
CA GLY A 233 18.41 -34.26 28.53
C GLY A 233 17.93 -33.28 29.61
N GLU A 234 18.34 -33.48 30.87
CA GLU A 234 18.00 -32.60 31.97
C GLU A 234 18.85 -31.32 31.92
N ILE A 235 18.18 -30.16 31.84
CA ILE A 235 18.81 -28.84 31.71
C ILE A 235 19.11 -28.30 33.12
N ILE A 236 20.37 -28.37 33.55
CA ILE A 236 20.79 -27.86 34.87
C ILE A 236 21.33 -26.44 34.68
N ARG A 237 20.64 -25.44 35.25
CA ARG A 237 21.11 -24.05 35.27
C ARG A 237 22.04 -23.82 36.45
N VAL A 238 23.24 -23.30 36.19
CA VAL A 238 24.24 -22.98 37.21
C VAL A 238 23.71 -21.87 38.13
N MET A 239 23.64 -22.15 39.44
CA MET A 239 23.27 -21.21 40.51
C MET A 239 21.93 -20.46 40.35
N ASP A 240 20.88 -21.12 39.82
CA ASP A 240 19.55 -20.50 39.70
C ASP A 240 19.53 -19.19 38.89
N ALA A 241 20.45 -19.04 37.92
CA ALA A 241 20.59 -17.84 37.11
C ALA A 241 19.27 -17.50 36.38
N ARG A 242 18.76 -16.28 36.63
CA ARG A 242 17.50 -15.78 36.06
C ARG A 242 17.74 -14.42 35.45
N ASN A 243 17.08 -14.15 34.32
CA ASN A 243 17.10 -12.84 33.70
C ASN A 243 16.27 -11.85 34.55
N PRO A 244 16.90 -10.85 35.21
CA PRO A 244 16.20 -9.93 36.10
C PRO A 244 15.35 -8.89 35.35
N PHE A 245 15.52 -8.77 34.02
CA PHE A 245 14.83 -7.78 33.19
C PHE A 245 13.65 -8.37 32.39
N ALA A 246 13.35 -9.67 32.54
CA ALA A 246 12.31 -10.35 31.78
C ALA A 246 10.92 -9.69 31.91
N LEU A 247 10.54 -9.30 33.14
CA LEU A 247 9.25 -8.68 33.45
C LEU A 247 9.08 -7.24 32.92
N LEU A 248 10.14 -6.61 32.41
CA LEU A 248 10.04 -5.26 31.82
C LEU A 248 9.39 -5.26 30.43
N VAL A 249 9.28 -6.42 29.78
CA VAL A 249 8.64 -6.56 28.47
C VAL A 249 7.11 -6.44 28.57
N GLU A 250 6.55 -6.79 29.73
CA GLU A 250 5.11 -6.84 30.01
C GLU A 250 4.55 -5.53 30.59
N ASP A 251 5.41 -4.58 30.95
CA ASP A 251 4.99 -3.32 31.57
C ASP A 251 4.28 -2.42 30.54
N LYS A 252 2.95 -2.27 30.68
CA LYS A 252 2.08 -1.51 29.77
C LYS A 252 2.56 -0.08 29.52
N SER A 253 3.32 0.50 30.47
CA SER A 253 3.89 1.86 30.41
C SER A 253 5.01 2.05 29.38
N VAL A 254 5.56 0.96 28.81
CA VAL A 254 6.65 0.98 27.82
C VAL A 254 6.21 0.47 26.44
N THR A 255 5.05 -0.18 26.37
CA THR A 255 4.41 -0.64 25.13
C THR A 255 3.69 0.50 24.43
N ALA A 256 4.11 0.83 23.21
CA ALA A 256 3.23 1.54 22.28
C ALA A 256 1.91 0.73 22.12
N PRO A 257 0.76 1.39 21.96
CA PRO A 257 -0.50 0.69 21.74
C PRO A 257 -0.36 -0.29 20.58
N THR A 258 -0.79 -1.53 20.77
CA THR A 258 -0.93 -2.52 19.69
C THR A 258 -1.92 -1.96 18.68
N ARG A 259 -1.40 -1.50 17.54
CA ARG A 259 -2.23 -0.96 16.46
C ARG A 259 -2.70 -2.11 15.59
N SER A 260 -3.97 -2.11 15.21
CA SER A 260 -4.56 -3.06 14.27
C SER A 260 -3.99 -2.92 12.85
N GLU A 261 -3.39 -1.77 12.51
CA GLU A 261 -2.94 -1.46 11.15
C GLU A 261 -1.63 -0.66 11.05
N SER A 262 -1.06 -0.63 9.85
CA SER A 262 0.18 0.09 9.51
C SER A 262 0.03 1.62 9.60
N THR A 263 0.99 2.26 10.29
CA THR A 263 1.05 3.73 10.43
C THR A 263 1.56 4.46 9.20
N LYS A 264 2.00 3.74 8.16
CA LYS A 264 2.49 4.36 6.93
C LYS A 264 1.31 4.88 6.09
N PRO A 265 1.49 6.03 5.41
CA PRO A 265 0.46 6.54 4.52
C PRO A 265 0.33 5.61 3.31
N CYS A 266 -0.92 5.30 2.96
CA CYS A 266 -1.28 4.56 1.76
C CYS A 266 -1.52 5.57 0.63
N LEU A 267 -0.80 5.43 -0.47
CA LEU A 267 -1.03 6.18 -1.70
C LEU A 267 -2.07 5.45 -2.56
N GLN A 268 -3.06 6.16 -3.11
CA GLN A 268 -4.08 5.58 -4.00
C GLN A 268 -3.43 4.97 -5.25
N TYR A 269 -4.00 3.86 -5.75
CA TYR A 269 -3.42 3.10 -6.85
C TYR A 269 -3.28 3.91 -8.15
N SER A 270 -4.20 4.84 -8.42
CA SER A 270 -4.13 5.74 -9.59
C SER A 270 -2.82 6.54 -9.64
N PHE A 271 -2.32 7.02 -8.49
CA PHE A 271 -1.02 7.71 -8.43
C PHE A 271 0.15 6.74 -8.54
N VAL A 272 0.02 5.50 -8.08
CA VAL A 272 1.04 4.45 -8.28
C VAL A 272 1.17 4.14 -9.78
N ARG A 273 0.04 4.01 -10.49
CA ARG A 273 0.00 3.80 -11.94
C ARG A 273 0.62 4.97 -12.70
N LYS A 274 0.24 6.21 -12.38
CA LYS A 274 0.88 7.42 -12.93
C LYS A 274 2.39 7.45 -12.67
N ALA A 275 2.85 7.01 -11.49
CA ALA A 275 4.28 6.92 -11.20
C ALA A 275 4.98 5.85 -12.06
N GLN A 276 4.33 4.70 -12.32
CA GLN A 276 4.84 3.67 -13.22
C GLN A 276 4.98 4.21 -14.64
N GLU A 277 3.91 4.81 -15.19
CA GLU A 277 3.86 5.41 -16.53
C GLU A 277 4.85 6.58 -16.67
N TRP A 278 5.06 7.35 -15.60
CA TRP A 278 6.06 8.42 -15.63
C TRP A 278 7.48 7.88 -15.62
N ILE A 279 7.81 6.87 -14.79
CA ILE A 279 9.17 6.30 -14.75
C ILE A 279 9.49 5.59 -16.07
N ILE A 280 8.54 4.82 -16.60
CA ILE A 280 8.64 4.14 -17.89
C ILE A 280 7.36 4.41 -18.69
N PRO A 281 7.40 5.35 -19.65
CA PRO A 281 6.29 5.59 -20.55
C PRO A 281 5.99 4.37 -21.43
N GLU A 282 4.72 4.15 -21.79
CA GLU A 282 4.29 2.98 -22.58
C GLU A 282 4.99 2.85 -23.93
N ASN A 283 5.40 3.98 -24.53
CA ASN A 283 6.11 4.02 -25.81
C ASN A 283 7.62 3.75 -25.70
N ALA A 284 8.18 3.70 -24.48
CA ALA A 284 9.61 3.50 -24.28
C ALA A 284 9.98 2.02 -24.49
N LYS A 285 10.99 1.76 -25.34
CA LYS A 285 11.51 0.40 -25.56
C LYS A 285 12.94 0.25 -25.09
N THR A 286 13.69 1.35 -25.03
CA THR A 286 15.13 1.39 -24.75
C THR A 286 15.47 2.40 -23.66
N PHE A 287 16.67 2.32 -23.07
CA PHE A 287 17.09 3.32 -22.07
C PHE A 287 17.32 4.71 -22.70
N GLN A 288 17.57 4.81 -24.01
CA GLN A 288 17.66 6.08 -24.73
C GLN A 288 16.33 6.85 -24.74
N ASP A 289 15.19 6.15 -24.71
CA ASP A 289 13.85 6.76 -24.70
C ASP A 289 13.55 7.49 -23.37
N LEU A 290 14.24 7.12 -22.29
CA LEU A 290 14.04 7.65 -20.93
C LEU A 290 14.72 9.02 -20.69
N LYS A 291 14.66 9.93 -21.66
CA LYS A 291 15.30 11.26 -21.63
C LYS A 291 14.92 12.09 -20.40
N HIS A 292 13.69 11.95 -19.93
CA HIS A 292 13.18 12.69 -18.78
C HIS A 292 13.82 12.25 -17.44
N LEU A 293 14.37 11.03 -17.34
CA LEU A 293 15.15 10.56 -16.18
C LEU A 293 16.63 10.96 -16.29
N GLN A 294 17.15 11.10 -17.51
CA GLN A 294 18.55 11.44 -17.77
C GLN A 294 18.94 12.87 -17.33
N LYS A 295 17.96 13.70 -16.95
CA LYS A 295 18.18 15.05 -16.39
C LYS A 295 18.84 15.06 -15.00
N PHE A 296 18.82 13.94 -14.27
CA PHE A 296 19.35 13.88 -12.92
C PHE A 296 20.85 13.58 -12.91
N ASP A 297 21.65 14.48 -12.34
CA ASP A 297 23.13 14.37 -12.39
C ASP A 297 23.68 13.17 -11.61
N THR A 298 22.95 12.68 -10.60
CA THR A 298 23.37 11.58 -9.71
C THR A 298 23.52 10.23 -10.40
N ASP A 299 22.90 10.03 -11.56
CA ASP A 299 22.88 8.76 -12.28
C ASP A 299 23.98 8.66 -13.35
N TRP A 300 24.76 9.73 -13.56
CA TRP A 300 25.84 9.77 -14.53
C TRP A 300 27.17 9.31 -13.93
N VAL A 301 27.76 8.26 -14.51
CA VAL A 301 29.03 7.69 -14.06
C VAL A 301 30.11 7.92 -15.10
N LYS A 302 31.31 8.33 -14.66
CA LYS A 302 32.44 8.56 -15.55
C LYS A 302 32.97 7.23 -16.09
N ILE A 303 33.14 7.12 -17.41
CA ILE A 303 33.67 5.94 -18.09
C ILE A 303 34.82 6.27 -19.05
N PRO A 304 35.74 5.31 -19.31
CA PRO A 304 36.71 5.42 -20.40
C PRO A 304 36.04 5.43 -21.78
N ALA A 305 36.69 6.05 -22.77
CA ALA A 305 36.16 6.16 -24.13
C ALA A 305 35.96 4.82 -24.84
N HIS A 306 36.75 3.79 -24.51
CA HIS A 306 36.65 2.47 -25.16
C HIS A 306 35.39 1.66 -24.75
N LEU A 307 34.73 2.03 -23.64
CA LEU A 307 33.48 1.40 -23.21
C LEU A 307 32.23 2.04 -23.83
N VAL A 308 32.40 3.11 -24.62
CA VAL A 308 31.31 3.79 -25.31
C VAL A 308 30.94 2.99 -26.55
N ASP A 309 29.69 2.55 -26.63
CA ASP A 309 29.16 1.84 -27.79
C ASP A 309 27.97 2.60 -28.36
N HIS A 310 28.20 3.36 -29.43
CA HIS A 310 27.16 4.15 -30.09
C HIS A 310 26.14 3.31 -30.87
N SER A 311 26.41 2.02 -31.11
CA SER A 311 25.49 1.12 -31.81
C SER A 311 24.42 0.54 -30.89
N ASP A 312 24.67 0.57 -29.58
CA ASP A 312 23.76 0.06 -28.57
C ASP A 312 22.79 1.16 -28.10
N PRO A 313 21.47 1.04 -28.34
CA PRO A 313 20.48 2.02 -27.90
C PRO A 313 20.36 2.10 -26.37
N ASP A 314 20.94 1.15 -25.62
CA ASP A 314 20.98 1.15 -24.17
C ASP A 314 22.25 1.83 -23.62
N CYS A 315 23.19 2.21 -24.49
CA CYS A 315 24.40 2.96 -24.13
C CYS A 315 24.16 4.48 -24.20
N VAL A 316 23.52 5.02 -23.16
CA VAL A 316 23.25 6.45 -23.08
C VAL A 316 24.47 7.20 -22.54
N VAL A 317 25.13 7.99 -23.38
CA VAL A 317 26.37 8.70 -23.05
C VAL A 317 26.28 10.22 -23.16
N ARG A 318 26.97 10.92 -22.26
CA ARG A 318 27.14 12.38 -22.25
C ARG A 318 28.63 12.72 -22.28
N LYS A 319 29.05 13.59 -23.20
CA LYS A 319 30.43 14.08 -23.29
C LYS A 319 30.54 15.45 -22.64
N GLN A 320 31.47 15.61 -21.70
CA GLN A 320 31.84 16.91 -21.12
C GLN A 320 33.35 17.10 -21.25
N GLY A 321 33.76 17.99 -22.16
CA GLY A 321 35.17 18.16 -22.54
C GLY A 321 35.74 16.88 -23.15
N GLN A 322 36.82 16.34 -22.54
CA GLN A 322 37.44 15.07 -22.93
C GLN A 322 36.90 13.84 -22.18
N GLN A 323 35.95 14.02 -21.25
CA GLN A 323 35.44 12.93 -20.41
C GLN A 323 34.09 12.42 -20.91
N TYR A 324 33.91 11.10 -20.89
CA TYR A 324 32.64 10.43 -21.20
C TYR A 324 31.95 10.00 -19.92
N TYR A 325 30.63 10.17 -19.88
CA TYR A 325 29.76 9.74 -18.81
C TYR A 325 28.70 8.79 -19.36
N LEU A 326 28.45 7.69 -18.68
CA LEU A 326 27.41 6.70 -18.96
C LEU A 326 26.27 6.89 -17.96
N TRP A 327 25.03 6.85 -18.44
CA TRP A 327 23.86 6.89 -17.57
C TRP A 327 23.57 5.50 -16.99
N CYS A 328 23.39 5.41 -15.67
CA CYS A 328 23.15 4.17 -14.95
C CYS A 328 21.66 3.96 -14.66
N PRO A 329 20.97 2.99 -15.30
CA PRO A 329 19.54 2.77 -15.13
C PRO A 329 19.15 2.04 -13.84
N THR A 330 20.11 1.40 -13.15
CA THR A 330 19.86 0.40 -12.10
C THR A 330 18.91 0.87 -11.00
N ASP A 331 19.13 2.06 -10.45
CA ASP A 331 18.33 2.57 -9.33
C ASP A 331 16.91 2.99 -9.76
N TRP A 332 16.72 3.39 -11.03
CA TRP A 332 15.40 3.72 -11.59
C TRP A 332 14.57 2.47 -11.87
N ILE A 333 15.18 1.43 -12.44
CA ILE A 333 14.52 0.13 -12.62
C ILE A 333 14.22 -0.52 -11.26
N HIS A 334 15.09 -0.32 -10.26
CA HIS A 334 14.80 -0.73 -8.88
C HIS A 334 13.55 -0.01 -8.31
N THR A 335 13.43 1.29 -8.59
CA THR A 335 12.26 2.09 -8.19
C THR A 335 11.00 1.66 -8.95
N PHE A 336 11.11 1.31 -10.23
CA PHE A 336 10.01 0.77 -11.03
C PHE A 336 9.53 -0.60 -10.53
N ALA A 337 10.46 -1.51 -10.22
CA ALA A 337 10.13 -2.79 -9.61
C ALA A 337 9.37 -2.61 -8.28
N LEU A 338 9.76 -1.62 -7.46
CA LEU A 338 9.08 -1.29 -6.21
C LEU A 338 7.62 -0.85 -6.40
N THR A 339 7.30 -0.17 -7.51
CA THR A 339 5.93 0.28 -7.80
C THR A 339 5.08 -0.80 -8.48
N LYS A 340 5.69 -1.87 -9.00
CA LYS A 340 5.00 -2.96 -9.72
C LYS A 340 4.68 -4.17 -8.86
N VAL A 341 5.56 -4.53 -7.91
CA VAL A 341 5.37 -5.70 -7.05
C VAL A 341 5.40 -5.32 -5.57
N PRO A 342 4.55 -5.91 -4.71
CA PRO A 342 4.45 -5.55 -3.30
C PRO A 342 5.63 -6.11 -2.47
N LEU A 343 6.84 -6.12 -3.01
CA LEU A 343 8.08 -6.53 -2.36
C LEU A 343 8.73 -5.36 -1.61
N ARG A 344 9.48 -5.63 -0.55
CA ARG A 344 10.27 -4.57 0.12
C ARG A 344 11.42 -4.16 -0.80
N GLY A 345 11.75 -2.86 -0.82
CA GLY A 345 12.89 -2.36 -1.60
C GLY A 345 14.20 -3.12 -1.36
N ARG A 346 14.45 -3.58 -0.13
CA ARG A 346 15.60 -4.44 0.19
C ARG A 346 15.50 -5.85 -0.40
N GLN A 347 14.31 -6.45 -0.42
CA GLN A 347 14.12 -7.78 -1.05
C GLN A 347 14.41 -7.69 -2.54
N ILE A 348 13.90 -6.65 -3.21
CA ILE A 348 14.16 -6.40 -4.63
C ILE A 348 15.65 -6.22 -4.89
N ALA A 349 16.34 -5.39 -4.08
CA ALA A 349 17.77 -5.11 -4.24
C ALA A 349 18.66 -6.37 -4.22
N TYR A 350 18.21 -7.39 -3.49
CA TYR A 350 18.95 -8.63 -3.27
C TYR A 350 18.64 -9.73 -4.28
N ASN A 351 17.73 -9.49 -5.22
CA ASN A 351 17.37 -10.50 -6.21
C ASN A 351 18.51 -10.73 -7.22
N ASP A 352 18.63 -11.99 -7.65
CA ASP A 352 19.64 -12.44 -8.59
C ASP A 352 19.26 -12.06 -10.02
N SER A 353 20.27 -11.83 -10.85
CA SER A 353 20.18 -11.54 -12.27
C SER A 353 19.92 -12.79 -13.13
N GLY A 354 20.28 -13.98 -12.64
CA GLY A 354 20.33 -15.23 -13.40
C GLY A 354 21.62 -15.44 -14.17
N GLU A 355 22.62 -14.55 -14.05
CA GLU A 355 23.90 -14.66 -14.76
C GLU A 355 24.64 -15.97 -14.46
N GLY A 356 24.40 -16.57 -13.28
CA GLY A 356 24.98 -17.84 -12.87
C GLY A 356 24.11 -19.08 -13.13
N ASP A 357 22.87 -18.91 -13.60
CA ASP A 357 21.92 -20.02 -13.80
C ASP A 357 22.18 -20.74 -15.13
N ARG A 358 21.70 -21.99 -15.28
CA ARG A 358 21.89 -22.77 -16.51
C ARG A 358 21.03 -22.29 -17.68
N GLU A 359 19.81 -21.85 -17.37
CA GLU A 359 18.87 -21.23 -18.30
C GLU A 359 18.65 -19.78 -17.88
N ILE A 360 18.50 -18.89 -18.86
CA ILE A 360 18.36 -17.45 -18.65
C ILE A 360 17.21 -16.90 -19.51
N ALA A 361 16.43 -15.99 -18.94
CA ALA A 361 15.33 -15.34 -19.64
C ALA A 361 15.86 -14.35 -20.69
N ASP A 362 15.43 -14.40 -21.93
CA ASP A 362 15.73 -13.42 -22.97
C ASP A 362 14.45 -12.78 -23.51
N VAL A 363 14.55 -11.73 -24.33
CA VAL A 363 13.42 -11.02 -24.93
C VAL A 363 13.48 -11.15 -26.44
N ASP A 364 12.38 -11.53 -27.06
CA ASP A 364 12.25 -11.67 -28.51
C ASP A 364 12.04 -10.31 -29.24
N VAL A 365 11.95 -10.33 -30.57
CA VAL A 365 11.76 -9.13 -31.40
C VAL A 365 10.41 -8.43 -31.14
N LYS A 366 9.43 -9.16 -30.59
CA LYS A 366 8.10 -8.64 -30.25
C LYS A 366 8.01 -8.15 -28.79
N GLY A 367 9.02 -8.40 -27.96
CA GLY A 367 9.05 -8.04 -26.55
C GLY A 367 8.65 -9.15 -25.57
N ALA A 368 8.34 -10.36 -26.05
CA ALA A 368 7.96 -11.50 -25.22
C ALA A 368 9.19 -12.19 -24.61
N VAL A 369 9.05 -12.67 -23.37
CA VAL A 369 10.13 -13.32 -22.64
C VAL A 369 10.26 -14.79 -23.08
N THR A 370 11.45 -15.18 -23.54
CA THR A 370 11.80 -16.54 -23.96
C THR A 370 12.92 -17.09 -23.09
N TRP A 371 13.17 -18.40 -23.14
CA TRP A 371 14.22 -19.05 -22.33
C TRP A 371 15.33 -19.57 -23.23
N ALA A 372 16.57 -19.19 -22.94
CA ALA A 372 17.75 -19.63 -23.66
C ALA A 372 18.77 -20.27 -22.72
N ARG A 373 19.63 -21.14 -23.25
CA ARG A 373 20.77 -21.68 -22.51
C ARG A 373 21.76 -20.55 -22.23
N ASN A 374 22.20 -20.42 -20.98
CA ASN A 374 23.10 -19.33 -20.59
C ASN A 374 24.50 -19.52 -21.20
N PRO A 375 24.98 -18.58 -22.04
CA PRO A 375 26.32 -18.66 -22.63
C PRO A 375 27.43 -18.09 -21.71
N SER A 376 27.05 -17.51 -20.57
CA SER A 376 27.99 -16.86 -19.64
C SER A 376 28.99 -17.87 -19.05
N PRO A 377 30.26 -17.47 -18.81
CA PRO A 377 31.25 -18.28 -18.07
C PRO A 377 30.78 -18.66 -16.65
N LEU A 378 29.81 -17.93 -16.10
CA LEU A 378 29.25 -18.15 -14.77
C LEU A 378 28.14 -19.21 -14.75
N SER A 379 27.71 -19.72 -15.90
CA SER A 379 26.62 -20.70 -16.01
C SER A 379 26.88 -21.93 -15.13
N GLY A 380 25.95 -22.22 -14.22
CA GLY A 380 26.02 -23.33 -13.26
C GLY A 380 26.62 -22.97 -11.91
N SER A 381 27.03 -21.72 -11.68
CA SER A 381 27.49 -21.23 -10.37
C SER A 381 26.34 -21.00 -9.37
N THR A 382 25.11 -20.81 -9.86
CA THR A 382 23.91 -20.61 -9.04
C THR A 382 22.83 -21.66 -9.33
N LYS A 383 21.87 -21.83 -8.41
CA LYS A 383 20.83 -22.88 -8.46
C LYS A 383 19.46 -22.32 -8.90
N SER A 384 19.35 -21.89 -10.16
CA SER A 384 18.10 -21.39 -10.76
C SER A 384 17.38 -20.35 -9.88
N GLN A 385 18.14 -19.33 -9.47
CA GLN A 385 17.73 -18.32 -8.49
C GLN A 385 17.50 -16.92 -9.08
N SER A 386 17.50 -16.79 -10.41
CA SER A 386 17.16 -15.55 -11.13
C SER A 386 15.84 -14.95 -10.66
N PHE A 387 15.77 -13.62 -10.59
CA PHE A 387 14.54 -12.92 -10.22
C PHE A 387 13.38 -13.28 -11.15
N ILE A 388 13.64 -13.45 -12.45
CA ILE A 388 12.67 -13.98 -13.40
C ILE A 388 12.83 -15.49 -13.41
N LYS A 389 11.76 -16.23 -13.13
CA LYS A 389 11.80 -17.68 -12.99
C LYS A 389 10.86 -18.37 -13.96
N LYS A 390 11.34 -19.45 -14.58
CA LYS A 390 10.54 -20.38 -15.37
C LYS A 390 9.79 -21.31 -14.43
N LEU A 391 8.48 -21.35 -14.52
CA LEU A 391 7.65 -22.29 -13.78
C LEU A 391 7.56 -23.63 -14.54
N PRO A 392 7.21 -24.75 -13.87
CA PRO A 392 7.13 -26.08 -14.50
C PRO A 392 6.12 -26.18 -15.64
N ASP A 393 5.06 -25.38 -15.60
CA ASP A 393 4.01 -25.24 -16.60
C ASP A 393 4.42 -24.35 -17.80
N GLY A 394 5.63 -23.78 -17.78
CA GLY A 394 6.13 -22.86 -18.80
C GLY A 394 5.77 -21.40 -18.57
N ASN A 395 4.97 -21.09 -17.55
CA ASN A 395 4.57 -19.73 -17.20
C ASN A 395 5.70 -18.93 -16.53
N LEU A 396 5.58 -17.60 -16.56
CA LEU A 396 6.52 -16.68 -15.93
C LEU A 396 6.21 -16.48 -14.44
N GLY A 397 7.21 -16.68 -13.60
CA GLY A 397 7.14 -16.36 -12.18
C GLY A 397 8.31 -15.48 -11.74
N MET A 398 8.35 -15.16 -10.45
CA MET A 398 9.50 -14.49 -9.85
C MET A 398 10.07 -15.28 -8.67
N TYR A 399 11.38 -15.21 -8.47
CA TYR A 399 12.05 -15.76 -7.30
C TYR A 399 12.63 -14.64 -6.44
N VAL A 400 12.29 -14.64 -5.16
CA VAL A 400 12.78 -13.64 -4.21
C VAL A 400 13.84 -14.28 -3.34
N THR A 401 15.09 -13.81 -3.46
CA THR A 401 16.28 -14.42 -2.81
C THR A 401 16.27 -14.28 -1.28
N THR A 402 15.43 -13.41 -0.73
CA THR A 402 15.35 -13.17 0.72
C THR A 402 13.92 -13.17 1.25
N ASN A 403 13.70 -13.93 2.30
CA ASN A 403 12.50 -13.84 3.11
C ASN A 403 12.83 -13.41 4.54
N LYS A 404 12.08 -12.42 5.05
CA LYS A 404 12.23 -11.92 6.43
C LYS A 404 11.52 -12.84 7.44
N THR A 405 10.48 -13.55 7.01
CA THR A 405 9.58 -14.33 7.89
C THR A 405 9.97 -15.79 8.02
N SER A 406 10.90 -16.28 7.19
CA SER A 406 11.44 -17.64 7.30
C SER A 406 12.62 -17.67 8.29
N ASN A 407 12.63 -18.62 9.23
CA ASN A 407 13.70 -18.78 10.23
C ASN A 407 15.10 -18.91 9.62
N ASN A 408 15.21 -19.51 8.43
CA ASN A 408 16.51 -19.76 7.76
C ASN A 408 16.86 -18.69 6.69
N GLY A 409 16.00 -17.69 6.48
CA GLY A 409 16.18 -16.66 5.46
C GLY A 409 16.14 -17.15 4.00
N ALA A 410 15.64 -18.38 3.76
CA ALA A 410 15.55 -18.98 2.42
C ALA A 410 14.68 -18.13 1.48
N GLY A 411 15.01 -18.16 0.19
CA GLY A 411 14.19 -17.51 -0.84
C GLY A 411 12.88 -18.26 -1.08
N TYR A 412 11.97 -17.65 -1.82
CA TYR A 412 10.68 -18.25 -2.18
C TYR A 412 10.30 -17.90 -3.62
N SER A 413 9.50 -18.77 -4.26
CA SER A 413 9.01 -18.58 -5.62
C SER A 413 7.58 -18.07 -5.59
N ILE A 414 7.27 -17.11 -6.46
CA ILE A 414 5.92 -16.58 -6.67
C ILE A 414 5.52 -16.93 -8.11
N PRO A 415 4.37 -17.58 -8.33
CA PRO A 415 3.95 -18.07 -9.64
C PRO A 415 3.35 -16.95 -10.52
N TRP A 416 3.92 -15.76 -10.49
CA TRP A 416 3.46 -14.58 -11.24
C TRP A 416 4.54 -13.49 -11.25
N ILE A 417 4.66 -12.76 -12.37
CA ILE A 417 5.40 -11.51 -12.49
C ILE A 417 4.76 -10.64 -13.59
N PRO A 418 4.64 -9.31 -13.42
CA PRO A 418 4.22 -8.44 -14.51
C PRO A 418 5.16 -8.54 -15.73
N GLU A 419 4.59 -8.71 -16.92
CA GLU A 419 5.37 -8.91 -18.16
C GLU A 419 6.25 -7.71 -18.51
N ASP A 420 5.72 -6.50 -18.33
CA ASP A 420 6.45 -5.25 -18.55
C ASP A 420 7.66 -5.13 -17.60
N LEU A 421 7.48 -5.53 -16.33
CA LEU A 421 8.58 -5.61 -15.38
C LEU A 421 9.62 -6.64 -15.83
N ALA A 422 9.21 -7.83 -16.26
CA ALA A 422 10.12 -8.87 -16.73
C ALA A 422 10.97 -8.38 -17.93
N TYR A 423 10.35 -7.69 -18.90
CA TYR A 423 11.02 -7.07 -20.04
C TYR A 423 12.16 -6.13 -19.61
N TRP A 424 11.88 -5.19 -18.70
CA TRP A 424 12.87 -4.22 -18.23
C TRP A 424 13.96 -4.83 -17.34
N LEU A 425 13.65 -5.89 -16.59
CA LEU A 425 14.63 -6.63 -15.81
C LEU A 425 15.63 -7.38 -16.71
N VAL A 426 15.17 -7.99 -17.81
CA VAL A 426 16.07 -8.62 -18.80
C VAL A 426 16.99 -7.58 -19.44
N ARG A 427 16.45 -6.42 -19.81
CA ARG A 427 17.25 -5.33 -20.39
C ARG A 427 18.28 -4.77 -19.40
N LEU A 428 17.88 -4.57 -18.13
CA LEU A 428 18.81 -4.18 -17.07
C LEU A 428 19.94 -5.21 -16.91
N ARG A 429 19.62 -6.50 -16.95
CA ARG A 429 20.62 -7.56 -16.87
C ARG A 429 21.62 -7.49 -18.03
N LYS A 430 21.15 -7.37 -19.28
CA LYS A 430 22.03 -7.24 -20.45
C LYS A 430 22.97 -6.04 -20.31
N TRP A 431 22.43 -4.91 -19.83
CA TRP A 431 23.21 -3.71 -19.55
C TRP A 431 24.28 -3.95 -18.47
N GLN A 432 23.91 -4.61 -17.37
CA GLN A 432 24.85 -4.97 -16.30
C GLN A 432 25.94 -5.94 -16.78
N GLN A 433 25.61 -6.94 -17.60
CA GLN A 433 26.58 -7.88 -18.18
C GLN A 433 27.60 -7.19 -19.09
N LYS A 434 27.19 -6.18 -19.85
CA LYS A 434 28.03 -5.48 -20.81
C LYS A 434 28.87 -4.36 -20.19
N TYR A 435 28.25 -3.52 -19.36
CA TYR A 435 28.87 -2.30 -18.84
C TYR A 435 29.35 -2.39 -17.38
N ASN A 436 28.91 -3.41 -16.63
CA ASN A 436 29.29 -3.64 -15.23
C ASN A 436 29.46 -5.15 -14.93
N PRO A 437 30.33 -5.85 -15.68
CA PRO A 437 30.49 -7.30 -15.59
C PRO A 437 31.05 -7.73 -14.24
N ILE A 438 30.73 -8.97 -13.84
CA ILE A 438 31.28 -9.63 -12.64
C ILE A 438 32.14 -10.82 -13.05
N GLU A 439 33.31 -10.99 -12.41
CA GLU A 439 34.22 -12.10 -12.71
C GLU A 439 33.77 -13.42 -12.09
N LYS A 440 33.10 -13.36 -10.93
CA LYS A 440 32.60 -14.51 -10.17
C LYS A 440 31.31 -14.15 -9.43
N ALA A 441 30.50 -15.16 -9.13
CA ALA A 441 29.32 -14.99 -8.30
C ALA A 441 29.71 -14.45 -6.91
N THR A 442 29.04 -13.40 -6.45
CA THR A 442 29.40 -12.69 -5.21
C THR A 442 29.04 -13.54 -3.98
N PRO A 443 30.01 -13.92 -3.13
CA PRO A 443 29.70 -14.56 -1.86
C PRO A 443 29.05 -13.57 -0.89
N TRP A 444 27.96 -13.96 -0.23
CA TRP A 444 27.27 -13.10 0.74
C TRP A 444 28.15 -12.67 1.92
N THR A 445 29.23 -13.40 2.21
CA THR A 445 30.23 -13.07 3.23
C THR A 445 31.06 -11.82 2.89
N GLN A 446 31.21 -11.49 1.60
CA GLN A 446 31.94 -10.31 1.14
C GLN A 446 31.09 -9.03 1.16
N CYS A 447 29.76 -9.15 1.28
CA CYS A 447 28.85 -8.00 1.25
C CYS A 447 28.89 -7.22 2.57
N VAL A 448 29.24 -5.93 2.53
CA VAL A 448 29.38 -5.08 3.71
C VAL A 448 28.08 -4.36 4.04
N ARG A 449 27.27 -4.00 3.04
CA ARG A 449 26.05 -3.17 3.18
C ARG A 449 24.79 -3.96 3.51
N THR A 450 24.94 -5.17 4.05
CA THR A 450 23.81 -6.04 4.40
C THR A 450 23.50 -6.01 5.91
N ASN A 451 22.21 -6.00 6.26
CA ASN A 451 21.75 -6.10 7.65
C ASN A 451 21.70 -7.56 8.16
N LEU A 452 22.36 -8.49 7.48
CA LEU A 452 22.37 -9.92 7.81
C LEU A 452 23.58 -10.22 8.71
N ASN A 453 23.39 -11.11 9.69
CA ASN A 453 24.47 -11.59 10.55
C ASN A 453 25.39 -12.59 9.81
N GLU A 454 26.49 -13.01 10.44
CA GLU A 454 27.50 -13.84 9.78
C GLU A 454 26.95 -15.22 9.40
N LEU A 455 26.16 -15.85 10.29
CA LEU A 455 25.51 -17.13 10.03
C LEU A 455 24.53 -17.06 8.85
N GLN A 456 23.71 -16.01 8.78
CA GLN A 456 22.77 -15.77 7.68
C GLN A 456 23.48 -15.54 6.34
N ARG A 457 24.62 -14.84 6.35
CA ARG A 457 25.44 -14.64 5.14
C ARG A 457 26.04 -15.97 4.66
N LYS A 458 26.57 -16.79 5.58
CA LYS A 458 27.09 -18.13 5.23
C LYS A 458 26.00 -19.04 4.68
N ALA A 459 24.82 -19.07 5.29
CA ALA A 459 23.69 -19.90 4.85
C ALA A 459 23.16 -19.52 3.44
N LYS A 460 23.34 -18.27 3.01
CA LYS A 460 22.89 -17.81 1.68
C LYS A 460 23.82 -18.17 0.53
N GLY A 461 25.09 -18.50 0.78
CA GLY A 461 26.04 -18.90 -0.25
C GLY A 461 26.47 -17.77 -1.19
N VAL A 462 26.14 -17.88 -2.48
CA VAL A 462 26.57 -16.97 -3.57
C VAL A 462 25.38 -16.38 -4.33
N ASN A 463 25.54 -15.16 -4.88
CA ASN A 463 24.48 -14.44 -5.60
C ASN A 463 25.07 -13.52 -6.68
N CYS A 464 24.41 -13.44 -7.84
CA CYS A 464 24.73 -12.51 -8.91
C CYS A 464 23.72 -11.34 -8.89
N PHE A 465 23.96 -10.33 -8.04
CA PHE A 465 23.00 -9.24 -7.80
C PHE A 465 22.64 -8.48 -9.08
N LEU A 466 21.34 -8.44 -9.41
CA LEU A 466 20.82 -7.67 -10.56
C LEU A 466 20.94 -6.15 -10.33
N PHE A 467 20.67 -5.71 -9.11
CA PHE A 467 20.69 -4.29 -8.71
C PHE A 467 22.02 -3.84 -8.08
N ARG A 468 23.13 -4.50 -8.45
CA ARG A 468 24.48 -4.12 -7.99
C ARG A 468 24.84 -2.69 -8.41
N ALA A 469 25.60 -2.00 -7.56
CA ALA A 469 26.07 -0.66 -7.89
C ALA A 469 27.16 -0.73 -8.99
N PHE A 470 27.34 0.37 -9.72
CA PHE A 470 28.35 0.44 -10.78
C PHE A 470 29.76 0.33 -10.20
N ASN A 471 30.62 -0.52 -10.78
CA ASN A 471 31.94 -0.89 -10.26
C ASN A 471 31.93 -1.47 -8.83
N ASP A 472 30.84 -2.13 -8.45
CA ASP A 472 30.68 -2.75 -7.13
C ASP A 472 30.02 -4.13 -7.27
N ILE A 473 30.25 -4.99 -6.27
CA ILE A 473 29.74 -6.37 -6.23
C ILE A 473 28.43 -6.51 -5.47
N GLU A 474 28.03 -5.47 -4.72
CA GLU A 474 26.81 -5.42 -3.91
C GLU A 474 25.91 -4.22 -4.26
N PRO A 475 24.59 -4.29 -3.98
CA PRO A 475 23.67 -3.17 -4.21
C PRO A 475 23.94 -1.97 -3.28
N LYS A 476 23.47 -0.79 -3.70
CA LYS A 476 23.42 0.40 -2.82
C LYS A 476 22.46 0.17 -1.66
N ASN A 477 22.59 0.96 -0.59
CA ASN A 477 21.58 0.96 0.47
C ASN A 477 20.21 1.34 -0.12
N PRO A 478 19.16 0.49 0.01
CA PRO A 478 17.85 0.74 -0.59
C PRO A 478 17.23 2.08 -0.16
N GLY A 479 17.53 2.55 1.05
CA GLY A 479 17.04 3.84 1.54
C GLY A 479 17.56 5.00 0.70
N THR A 480 18.85 5.01 0.36
CA THR A 480 19.47 6.04 -0.48
C THR A 480 19.12 5.87 -1.96
N ALA A 481 18.93 4.63 -2.42
CA ALA A 481 18.60 4.35 -3.82
C ALA A 481 17.14 4.73 -4.16
N LEU A 482 16.18 4.39 -3.30
CA LEU A 482 14.76 4.46 -3.66
C LEU A 482 14.08 5.75 -3.20
N THR A 483 14.41 6.26 -2.01
CA THR A 483 13.61 7.33 -1.35
C THR A 483 13.54 8.60 -2.19
N MET A 484 14.68 9.03 -2.75
CA MET A 484 14.76 10.27 -3.53
C MET A 484 14.12 10.13 -4.92
N ARG A 485 14.27 8.96 -5.56
CA ARG A 485 13.67 8.68 -6.89
C ARG A 485 12.16 8.55 -6.82
N LEU A 486 11.65 7.88 -5.79
CA LEU A 486 10.22 7.84 -5.51
C LEU A 486 9.67 9.25 -5.26
N ALA A 487 10.35 10.07 -4.45
CA ALA A 487 9.92 11.45 -4.21
C ALA A 487 9.94 12.31 -5.49
N ALA A 488 10.94 12.13 -6.36
CA ALA A 488 11.01 12.81 -7.65
C ALA A 488 9.87 12.39 -8.60
N ALA A 489 9.58 11.08 -8.68
CA ALA A 489 8.45 10.57 -9.46
C ALA A 489 7.13 11.15 -8.97
N LEU A 490 6.88 11.08 -7.65
CA LEU A 490 5.67 11.62 -7.04
C LEU A 490 5.52 13.14 -7.26
N TYR A 491 6.62 13.90 -7.24
CA TYR A 491 6.59 15.34 -7.50
C TYR A 491 6.17 15.67 -8.94
N HIS A 492 6.59 14.87 -9.91
CA HIS A 492 6.29 15.12 -11.32
C HIS A 492 4.89 14.68 -11.74
N ILE A 493 4.27 13.75 -11.02
CA ILE A 493 2.90 13.28 -11.31
C ILE A 493 1.82 13.98 -10.48
N GLN A 494 2.20 14.79 -9.48
CA GLN A 494 1.24 15.39 -8.57
C GLN A 494 0.38 16.45 -9.29
N PRO A 495 -0.95 16.48 -9.05
CA PRO A 495 -1.81 17.51 -9.62
C PRO A 495 -1.61 18.85 -8.88
N SER A 496 -2.02 19.96 -9.50
CA SER A 496 -1.90 21.31 -8.91
C SER A 496 -2.62 21.46 -7.57
N SER A 497 -3.68 20.68 -7.34
CA SER A 497 -4.50 20.70 -6.12
C SER A 497 -3.93 19.86 -4.97
N LEU A 498 -3.01 18.92 -5.21
CA LEU A 498 -2.55 17.96 -4.21
C LEU A 498 -1.02 17.86 -4.17
N LYS A 499 -0.46 18.03 -2.98
CA LYS A 499 0.99 17.99 -2.76
C LYS A 499 1.46 16.60 -2.31
N LEU A 500 2.01 15.81 -3.23
CA LEU A 500 2.56 14.47 -2.94
C LEU A 500 4.04 14.51 -2.52
N ALA A 501 4.80 15.47 -3.05
CA ALA A 501 6.21 15.67 -2.76
C ALA A 501 6.62 17.15 -2.83
N GLU A 502 7.80 17.46 -2.27
CA GLU A 502 8.40 18.78 -2.21
C GLU A 502 9.75 18.80 -2.92
N LEU A 503 10.00 19.84 -3.71
CA LEU A 503 11.30 20.18 -4.25
C LEU A 503 11.86 21.40 -3.51
N ARG A 504 13.05 21.29 -2.91
CA ARG A 504 13.76 22.40 -2.28
C ARG A 504 15.14 22.59 -2.89
N GLY A 505 15.27 23.55 -3.81
CA GLY A 505 16.50 23.85 -4.54
C GLY A 505 16.44 23.44 -6.00
N SER A 506 17.60 23.10 -6.59
CA SER A 506 17.70 22.72 -8.00
C SER A 506 16.98 21.40 -8.33
N ALA A 507 16.20 21.39 -9.41
CA ALA A 507 15.47 20.22 -9.92
C ALA A 507 16.39 19.10 -10.46
N TYR A 508 17.65 19.39 -10.77
CA TYR A 508 18.59 18.41 -11.32
C TYR A 508 19.17 17.47 -10.24
N ARG A 509 19.05 17.81 -8.95
CA ARG A 509 19.58 17.02 -7.83
C ARG A 509 18.48 16.25 -7.11
N LEU A 510 18.54 14.92 -7.15
CA LEU A 510 17.58 14.03 -6.48
C LEU A 510 17.48 14.27 -4.96
N SER A 511 18.54 14.71 -4.29
CA SER A 511 18.55 15.02 -2.84
C SER A 511 17.59 16.13 -2.42
N ASN A 512 17.14 16.95 -3.37
CA ASN A 512 16.27 18.08 -3.11
C ASN A 512 14.79 17.68 -3.09
N TYR A 513 14.46 16.46 -3.52
CA TYR A 513 13.11 15.93 -3.51
C TYR A 513 12.82 15.21 -2.18
N LYS A 514 11.70 15.54 -1.55
CA LYS A 514 11.25 14.93 -0.30
C LYS A 514 9.76 14.58 -0.38
N SER A 515 9.38 13.40 0.10
CA SER A 515 7.97 12.99 0.21
C SER A 515 7.69 12.39 1.59
N LYS A 516 6.44 12.49 2.03
CA LYS A 516 5.93 11.74 3.18
C LYS A 516 5.74 10.25 2.86
N TYR A 517 5.57 9.91 1.58
CA TYR A 517 5.48 8.54 1.11
C TYR A 517 6.89 7.95 0.99
N THR A 518 7.10 6.84 1.69
CA THR A 518 8.39 6.14 1.71
C THR A 518 8.36 4.94 0.77
N PRO A 519 9.50 4.31 0.45
CA PRO A 519 9.49 3.03 -0.27
C PRO A 519 8.62 1.95 0.39
N HIS A 520 8.44 2.00 1.72
CA HIS A 520 7.52 1.10 2.41
C HIS A 520 6.04 1.41 2.14
N SER A 521 5.70 2.67 1.87
CA SER A 521 4.34 3.08 1.50
C SER A 521 3.87 2.41 0.22
N MET A 522 4.75 2.17 -0.77
CA MET A 522 4.39 1.46 -2.00
C MET A 522 3.90 0.04 -1.74
N ARG A 523 4.53 -0.67 -0.79
CA ARG A 523 4.06 -2.01 -0.38
C ARG A 523 2.67 -1.95 0.25
N VAL A 524 2.40 -0.95 1.10
CA VAL A 524 1.07 -0.77 1.72
C VAL A 524 0.02 -0.45 0.64
N SER A 525 0.35 0.45 -0.28
CA SER A 525 -0.49 0.82 -1.42
C SER A 525 -0.85 -0.36 -2.31
N LEU A 526 0.13 -1.14 -2.73
CA LEU A 526 -0.10 -2.29 -3.63
C LEU A 526 -0.89 -3.40 -2.95
N ILE A 527 -0.61 -3.71 -1.66
CA ILE A 527 -1.39 -4.70 -0.92
C ILE A 527 -2.85 -4.24 -0.77
N THR A 528 -3.06 -2.96 -0.42
CA THR A 528 -4.41 -2.40 -0.32
C THR A 528 -5.12 -2.44 -1.67
N ALA A 529 -4.45 -2.03 -2.76
CA ALA A 529 -5.03 -2.04 -4.09
C ALA A 529 -5.38 -3.46 -4.59
N TYR A 530 -4.52 -4.45 -4.33
CA TYR A 530 -4.79 -5.83 -4.76
C TYR A 530 -5.99 -6.44 -4.03
N ILE A 531 -6.12 -6.21 -2.73
CA ILE A 531 -7.23 -6.75 -1.93
C ILE A 531 -8.50 -5.93 -2.16
N MET A 532 -8.38 -4.61 -2.15
CA MET A 532 -9.53 -3.71 -2.24
C MET A 532 -9.92 -3.47 -3.70
N ASP A 533 -9.08 -2.79 -4.46
CA ASP A 533 -9.45 -2.31 -5.79
C ASP A 533 -9.58 -3.45 -6.81
N MET A 534 -8.82 -4.54 -6.64
CA MET A 534 -8.79 -5.70 -7.56
C MET A 534 -9.51 -6.95 -7.02
N GLY A 535 -10.08 -6.88 -5.81
CA GLY A 535 -10.87 -7.98 -5.23
C GLY A 535 -10.10 -9.29 -4.99
N MET A 536 -8.76 -9.28 -4.94
CA MET A 536 -7.98 -10.50 -4.80
C MET A 536 -8.13 -11.12 -3.40
N PRO A 537 -8.34 -12.44 -3.29
CA PRO A 537 -8.37 -13.11 -1.99
C PRO A 537 -7.08 -12.91 -1.20
N VAL A 538 -7.21 -12.72 0.12
CA VAL A 538 -6.07 -12.36 0.99
C VAL A 538 -5.04 -13.49 1.02
N GLU A 539 -5.44 -14.77 0.85
CA GLU A 539 -4.50 -15.89 0.81
C GLU A 539 -3.59 -15.82 -0.42
N VAL A 540 -4.11 -15.34 -1.55
CA VAL A 540 -3.33 -15.16 -2.78
C VAL A 540 -2.31 -14.04 -2.58
N VAL A 541 -2.74 -12.89 -2.07
CA VAL A 541 -1.85 -11.75 -1.79
C VAL A 541 -0.79 -12.11 -0.75
N MET A 542 -1.13 -12.91 0.28
CA MET A 542 -0.18 -13.43 1.27
C MET A 542 0.97 -14.20 0.62
N LYS A 543 0.67 -15.09 -0.35
CA LYS A 543 1.67 -15.86 -1.11
C LYS A 543 2.57 -14.97 -1.97
N VAL A 544 2.01 -13.98 -2.67
CA VAL A 544 2.76 -13.02 -3.49
C VAL A 544 3.71 -12.16 -2.64
N VAL A 545 3.27 -11.79 -1.44
CA VAL A 545 3.99 -10.84 -0.58
C VAL A 545 5.01 -11.53 0.35
N GLY A 546 4.92 -12.85 0.49
CA GLY A 546 5.77 -13.70 1.32
C GLY A 546 5.51 -13.57 2.83
N HIS A 547 4.26 -13.27 3.22
CA HIS A 547 3.88 -13.19 4.63
C HIS A 547 3.65 -14.59 5.21
N SER A 548 4.13 -14.83 6.43
CA SER A 548 3.95 -16.10 7.15
C SER A 548 2.58 -16.25 7.82
N SER A 549 1.81 -15.17 7.90
CA SER A 549 0.48 -15.13 8.52
C SER A 549 -0.42 -14.14 7.79
N ILE A 550 -1.69 -14.52 7.64
CA ILE A 550 -2.75 -13.68 7.06
C ILE A 550 -2.90 -12.36 7.83
N VAL A 551 -2.72 -12.38 9.15
CA VAL A 551 -2.81 -11.19 10.01
C VAL A 551 -1.82 -10.11 9.56
N MET A 552 -0.63 -10.49 9.08
CA MET A 552 0.33 -9.52 8.55
C MET A 552 -0.11 -8.91 7.22
N SER A 553 -0.88 -9.62 6.39
CA SER A 553 -1.45 -9.06 5.15
C SER A 553 -2.62 -8.13 5.46
N ILE A 554 -3.53 -8.53 6.37
CA ILE A 554 -4.64 -7.71 6.85
C ILE A 554 -4.12 -6.42 7.51
N TYR A 555 -3.04 -6.49 8.27
CA TYR A 555 -2.40 -5.32 8.90
C TYR A 555 -2.04 -4.17 7.92
N TYR A 556 -1.84 -4.50 6.65
CA TYR A 556 -1.55 -3.50 5.60
C TYR A 556 -2.79 -3.04 4.84
N CYS A 557 -3.91 -3.74 4.96
CA CYS A 557 -5.15 -3.41 4.29
C CYS A 557 -5.84 -2.27 5.03
N LYS A 558 -5.91 -1.09 4.42
CA LYS A 558 -6.65 0.04 5.01
C LYS A 558 -8.09 -0.02 4.54
N VAL A 559 -8.94 -0.55 5.40
CA VAL A 559 -10.37 -0.66 5.15
C VAL A 559 -11.07 0.49 5.86
N THR A 560 -11.86 1.30 5.14
CA THR A 560 -12.77 2.23 5.81
C THR A 560 -14.06 1.50 6.19
N GLN A 561 -14.71 1.91 7.28
CA GLN A 561 -16.00 1.33 7.72
C GLN A 561 -17.07 1.35 6.63
N ARG A 562 -16.95 2.28 5.67
CA ARG A 562 -17.88 2.47 4.57
C ARG A 562 -17.64 1.50 3.42
N ASP A 563 -16.38 1.25 3.08
CA ASP A 563 -16.01 0.25 2.05
C ASP A 563 -16.53 -1.14 2.45
N ILE A 564 -16.56 -1.40 3.77
CA ILE A 564 -17.16 -2.61 4.34
C ILE A 564 -18.65 -2.65 4.02
N ARG A 565 -19.41 -1.60 4.39
CA ARG A 565 -20.86 -1.58 4.22
C ARG A 565 -21.31 -1.67 2.76
N GLN A 566 -20.71 -0.89 1.87
CA GLN A 566 -21.07 -0.91 0.44
C GLN A 566 -20.83 -2.29 -0.19
N ARG A 567 -19.71 -2.94 0.16
CA ARG A 567 -19.41 -4.29 -0.35
C ARG A 567 -20.28 -5.37 0.24
N PHE A 568 -20.75 -5.19 1.49
CA PHE A 568 -21.75 -6.09 2.04
C PHE A 568 -23.08 -5.92 1.30
N GLU A 569 -23.53 -4.70 1.05
CA GLU A 569 -24.78 -4.44 0.31
C GLU A 569 -24.74 -4.98 -1.13
N GLU A 570 -23.67 -4.69 -1.90
CA GLU A 570 -23.46 -5.23 -3.26
C GLU A 570 -23.25 -6.75 -3.25
N GLY A 571 -22.43 -7.24 -2.32
CA GLY A 571 -22.11 -8.66 -2.17
C GLY A 571 -23.32 -9.51 -1.77
N GLU A 572 -24.22 -8.98 -0.94
CA GLU A 572 -25.48 -9.66 -0.58
C GLU A 572 -26.40 -9.81 -1.80
N LYS A 573 -26.61 -8.75 -2.59
CA LYS A 573 -27.42 -8.82 -3.82
C LYS A 573 -26.85 -9.84 -4.80
N GLN A 574 -25.53 -9.84 -5.01
CA GLN A 574 -24.85 -10.77 -5.93
C GLN A 574 -24.81 -12.22 -5.41
N ALA A 575 -24.68 -12.41 -4.10
CA ALA A 575 -24.74 -13.73 -3.47
C ALA A 575 -26.13 -14.35 -3.59
N LEU A 576 -27.20 -13.57 -3.40
CA LEU A 576 -28.58 -14.04 -3.61
C LEU A 576 -28.81 -14.48 -5.06
N LYS A 577 -28.36 -13.69 -6.04
CA LYS A 577 -28.43 -14.09 -7.47
C LYS A 577 -27.66 -15.38 -7.75
N SER A 578 -26.42 -15.48 -7.27
CA SER A 578 -25.59 -16.68 -7.45
C SER A 578 -26.22 -17.93 -6.81
N GLN A 579 -26.91 -17.75 -5.68
CA GLN A 579 -27.63 -18.84 -5.01
C GLN A 579 -28.88 -19.26 -5.80
N ALA A 580 -29.58 -18.31 -6.46
CA ALA A 580 -30.71 -18.60 -7.34
C ALA A 580 -30.26 -19.43 -8.54
N GLU A 581 -29.15 -19.05 -9.16
CA GLU A 581 -28.51 -19.80 -10.24
C GLU A 581 -28.07 -21.21 -9.79
N ALA A 582 -27.53 -21.34 -8.58
CA ALA A 582 -27.17 -22.65 -8.02
C ALA A 582 -28.40 -23.54 -7.75
N THR A 583 -29.50 -22.94 -7.27
CA THR A 583 -30.78 -23.65 -7.05
C THR A 583 -31.38 -24.09 -8.38
N GLN A 584 -31.33 -23.24 -9.40
CA GLN A 584 -31.71 -23.57 -10.76
C GLN A 584 -30.89 -24.75 -11.28
N ALA A 585 -29.56 -24.70 -11.17
CA ALA A 585 -28.69 -25.79 -11.61
C ALA A 585 -28.99 -27.13 -10.90
N ALA A 586 -29.34 -27.10 -9.62
CA ALA A 586 -29.73 -28.30 -8.87
C ALA A 586 -31.05 -28.91 -9.39
N ILE A 587 -32.05 -28.08 -9.70
CA ILE A 587 -33.34 -28.53 -10.23
C ILE A 587 -33.18 -29.03 -11.69
N GLU A 588 -32.35 -28.36 -12.49
CA GLU A 588 -32.03 -28.80 -13.85
C GLU A 588 -31.30 -30.16 -13.88
N GLN A 589 -30.59 -30.51 -12.80
CA GLN A 589 -29.99 -31.84 -12.58
C GLN A 589 -30.99 -32.87 -12.02
N ASN A 590 -32.29 -32.58 -12.03
CA ASN A 590 -33.38 -33.39 -11.45
C ASN A 590 -33.17 -33.70 -9.95
N ASN A 591 -32.68 -32.72 -9.18
CA ASN A 591 -32.51 -32.85 -7.73
C ASN A 591 -33.34 -31.79 -6.98
N ILE A 592 -34.66 -31.80 -7.20
CA ILE A 592 -35.57 -30.85 -6.54
C ILE A 592 -35.76 -31.17 -5.06
N GLU A 593 -35.69 -32.45 -4.68
CA GLU A 593 -35.86 -32.90 -3.29
C GLU A 593 -34.84 -32.28 -2.34
N ALA A 594 -33.59 -32.06 -2.79
CA ALA A 594 -32.55 -31.42 -1.99
C ALA A 594 -32.82 -29.94 -1.67
N VAL A 595 -33.58 -29.24 -2.52
CA VAL A 595 -33.87 -27.80 -2.39
C VAL A 595 -35.30 -27.51 -1.95
N LYS A 596 -36.18 -28.53 -1.95
CA LYS A 596 -37.61 -28.43 -1.64
C LYS A 596 -37.90 -27.76 -0.29
N ASN A 597 -37.08 -28.03 0.73
CA ASN A 597 -37.22 -27.44 2.06
C ASN A 597 -36.95 -25.94 2.10
N GLN A 598 -36.30 -25.39 1.07
CA GLN A 598 -36.00 -23.97 0.92
C GLN A 598 -37.03 -23.25 0.05
N LEU A 599 -37.96 -23.99 -0.56
CA LEU A 599 -38.97 -23.42 -1.45
C LEU A 599 -40.28 -23.15 -0.70
N VAL A 600 -41.01 -22.17 -1.19
CA VAL A 600 -42.28 -21.67 -0.67
C VAL A 600 -43.26 -21.62 -1.82
N GLY A 601 -44.39 -22.30 -1.67
CA GLY A 601 -45.51 -22.22 -2.60
C GLY A 601 -46.74 -21.63 -1.93
N THR A 602 -47.61 -20.99 -2.70
CA THR A 602 -48.95 -20.60 -2.21
C THR A 602 -49.79 -21.83 -1.86
N ASN A 603 -49.61 -22.93 -2.60
CA ASN A 603 -50.21 -24.23 -2.34
C ASN A 603 -49.16 -25.21 -1.82
N GLN A 604 -49.25 -25.55 -0.53
CA GLN A 604 -48.32 -26.49 0.11
C GLN A 604 -48.45 -27.92 -0.43
N ASP A 605 -49.66 -28.37 -0.78
CA ASP A 605 -49.87 -29.71 -1.34
C ASP A 605 -49.17 -29.85 -2.70
N LEU A 606 -49.23 -28.80 -3.53
CA LEU A 606 -48.49 -28.76 -4.79
C LEU A 606 -46.99 -28.85 -4.55
N LEU A 607 -46.45 -28.05 -3.64
CA LEU A 607 -45.02 -28.09 -3.31
C LEU A 607 -44.62 -29.49 -2.84
N GLN A 608 -45.43 -30.12 -1.98
CA GLN A 608 -45.19 -31.47 -1.48
C GLN A 608 -45.30 -32.55 -2.56
N SER A 609 -46.12 -32.34 -3.60
CA SER A 609 -46.26 -33.29 -4.71
C SER A 609 -45.08 -33.30 -5.69
N LEU A 610 -44.22 -32.28 -5.68
CA LEU A 610 -43.05 -32.22 -6.55
C LEU A 610 -41.96 -33.19 -6.07
N ASN A 611 -41.53 -34.06 -6.98
CA ASN A 611 -40.48 -35.05 -6.78
C ASN A 611 -39.55 -35.09 -8.01
N ASN A 612 -38.50 -35.90 -7.94
CA ASN A 612 -37.50 -36.01 -9.02
C ASN A 612 -38.04 -36.73 -10.29
N ASP A 613 -39.30 -37.22 -10.29
CA ASP A 613 -39.92 -37.83 -11.47
C ASP A 613 -40.42 -36.78 -12.47
N VAL A 614 -40.61 -35.53 -12.04
CA VAL A 614 -40.97 -34.41 -12.91
C VAL A 614 -39.75 -34.01 -13.74
N PRO A 615 -39.81 -34.06 -15.08
CA PRO A 615 -38.67 -33.68 -15.90
C PRO A 615 -38.28 -32.21 -15.68
N ALA A 616 -36.97 -31.96 -15.57
CA ALA A 616 -36.40 -30.61 -15.45
C ALA A 616 -36.96 -29.58 -16.46
N GLY A 617 -37.27 -30.01 -17.69
CA GLY A 617 -37.81 -29.13 -18.75
C GLY A 617 -39.21 -28.56 -18.48
N ASN A 618 -39.93 -29.07 -17.46
CA ASN A 618 -41.20 -28.50 -17.04
C ASN A 618 -41.03 -27.25 -16.16
N TYR A 619 -39.86 -27.03 -15.58
CA TYR A 619 -39.60 -25.88 -14.73
C TYR A 619 -39.16 -24.68 -15.58
N VAL A 620 -39.85 -23.56 -15.42
CA VAL A 620 -39.44 -22.26 -15.97
C VAL A 620 -38.97 -21.39 -14.83
N PHE A 621 -37.71 -20.96 -14.91
CA PHE A 621 -37.07 -20.11 -13.92
C PHE A 621 -37.23 -18.65 -14.29
N ARG A 622 -37.48 -17.83 -13.26
CA ARG A 622 -37.49 -16.38 -13.30
C ARG A 622 -36.75 -15.87 -12.06
N ASP A 623 -36.30 -14.63 -12.08
CA ASP A 623 -35.51 -14.07 -10.95
C ASP A 623 -36.27 -14.06 -9.61
N TYR A 624 -37.59 -14.07 -9.68
CA TYR A 624 -38.50 -13.99 -8.54
C TYR A 624 -39.16 -15.32 -8.17
N GLY A 625 -38.92 -16.40 -8.94
CA GLY A 625 -39.40 -17.74 -8.62
C GLY A 625 -39.53 -18.69 -9.82
N ILE A 626 -40.24 -19.80 -9.61
CA ILE A 626 -40.29 -20.96 -10.48
C ILE A 626 -41.73 -21.30 -10.84
N CYS A 627 -41.96 -21.62 -12.11
CA CYS A 627 -43.20 -22.23 -12.58
C CYS A 627 -42.96 -23.72 -12.89
N PRO A 628 -43.63 -24.67 -12.20
CA PRO A 628 -43.45 -26.11 -12.43
C PRO A 628 -44.21 -26.66 -13.66
N PHE A 629 -44.96 -25.82 -14.38
CA PHE A 629 -45.83 -26.23 -15.49
C PHE A 629 -45.51 -25.50 -16.81
N ALA A 630 -44.24 -25.17 -17.04
CA ALA A 630 -43.74 -24.56 -18.26
C ALA A 630 -44.49 -23.28 -18.70
N ALA A 631 -45.02 -22.51 -17.74
CA ALA A 631 -45.86 -21.33 -17.97
C ALA A 631 -47.13 -21.59 -18.84
N THR A 632 -47.64 -22.83 -18.87
CA THR A 632 -48.80 -23.21 -19.71
C THR A 632 -50.13 -23.23 -18.96
N ARG A 633 -50.10 -23.47 -17.64
CA ARG A 633 -51.29 -23.64 -16.78
C ARG A 633 -51.77 -22.37 -16.06
N CYS A 634 -51.61 -21.20 -16.69
CA CYS A 634 -52.10 -19.95 -16.10
C CYS A 634 -53.64 -19.86 -16.07
N ASN A 635 -54.33 -20.63 -16.92
CA ASN A 635 -55.80 -20.65 -17.03
C ASN A 635 -56.51 -21.32 -15.84
N ASP A 636 -55.80 -22.08 -15.01
CA ASP A 636 -56.32 -22.62 -13.75
C ASP A 636 -55.54 -22.10 -12.53
N GLY A 637 -54.76 -21.03 -12.69
CA GLY A 637 -53.91 -20.48 -11.64
C GLY A 637 -54.62 -19.74 -10.50
N GLY A 638 -55.92 -19.46 -10.63
CA GLY A 638 -56.71 -18.65 -9.70
C GLY A 638 -57.52 -19.43 -8.66
N GLU A 639 -58.46 -18.73 -8.03
CA GLU A 639 -59.35 -19.26 -6.98
C GLU A 639 -60.38 -20.26 -7.52
N GLU A 640 -60.89 -21.13 -6.65
CA GLU A 640 -61.94 -22.10 -6.98
C GLU A 640 -63.30 -21.40 -7.19
N ILE A 641 -63.93 -21.67 -8.33
CA ILE A 641 -65.26 -21.15 -8.68
C ILE A 641 -66.33 -22.20 -8.33
N GLY A 642 -67.12 -21.88 -7.29
CA GLY A 642 -68.38 -22.55 -6.96
C GLY A 642 -68.27 -24.02 -6.53
N ALA A 643 -69.43 -24.71 -6.48
CA ALA A 643 -69.53 -26.11 -6.02
C ALA A 643 -68.86 -27.14 -6.97
N THR A 644 -68.46 -26.71 -8.17
CA THR A 644 -67.85 -27.55 -9.22
C THR A 644 -66.34 -27.77 -9.07
N LYS A 645 -65.67 -27.12 -8.09
CA LYS A 645 -64.21 -27.21 -7.86
C LYS A 645 -63.33 -26.90 -9.08
N VAL A 646 -63.83 -26.09 -10.01
CA VAL A 646 -63.05 -25.64 -11.18
C VAL A 646 -62.35 -24.35 -10.81
N HIS A 647 -61.05 -24.24 -11.09
CA HIS A 647 -60.28 -23.03 -10.81
C HIS A 647 -60.43 -21.99 -11.91
N SER A 648 -60.47 -20.72 -11.50
CA SER A 648 -60.37 -19.56 -12.40
C SER A 648 -58.96 -19.39 -12.98
N PRO A 649 -58.81 -18.65 -14.09
CA PRO A 649 -57.51 -18.17 -14.53
C PRO A 649 -56.83 -17.28 -13.48
N ALA A 650 -55.49 -17.26 -13.50
CA ALA A 650 -54.73 -16.30 -12.70
C ALA A 650 -55.19 -14.86 -13.04
N PRO A 651 -55.55 -14.05 -12.03
CA PRO A 651 -55.99 -12.67 -12.27
C PRO A 651 -54.91 -11.86 -12.97
N SER A 652 -55.29 -11.12 -14.02
CA SER A 652 -54.36 -10.23 -14.71
C SER A 652 -53.91 -9.11 -13.78
N GLY A 653 -52.60 -8.85 -13.75
CA GLY A 653 -51.96 -7.88 -12.87
C GLY A 653 -50.96 -6.98 -13.58
N TYR A 654 -50.00 -6.45 -12.82
CA TYR A 654 -48.83 -5.73 -13.34
C TYR A 654 -48.06 -6.55 -14.40
N LEU A 655 -47.88 -7.85 -14.14
CA LEU A 655 -47.22 -8.80 -15.06
C LEU A 655 -48.13 -9.28 -16.21
N GLY A 656 -49.32 -8.70 -16.36
CA GLY A 656 -50.30 -9.10 -17.38
C GLY A 656 -50.97 -10.44 -17.08
N PHE A 657 -51.25 -11.24 -18.11
CA PHE A 657 -51.96 -12.51 -17.99
C PHE A 657 -51.15 -13.63 -17.29
N GLN A 658 -49.83 -13.52 -17.27
CA GLN A 658 -48.94 -14.45 -16.56
C GLN A 658 -48.59 -13.90 -15.17
N ASN A 659 -49.60 -13.54 -14.39
CA ASN A 659 -49.41 -12.97 -13.05
C ASN A 659 -49.03 -14.06 -12.03
N CYS A 660 -47.75 -14.44 -12.04
CA CYS A 660 -47.21 -15.47 -11.17
C CYS A 660 -47.38 -15.15 -9.68
N LEU A 661 -47.35 -13.87 -9.28
CA LEU A 661 -47.50 -13.45 -7.88
C LEU A 661 -48.84 -13.89 -7.27
N ARG A 662 -49.88 -14.00 -8.10
CA ARG A 662 -51.23 -14.42 -7.73
C ARG A 662 -51.59 -15.82 -8.22
N CYS A 663 -50.63 -16.55 -8.79
CA CYS A 663 -50.84 -17.88 -9.33
C CYS A 663 -50.62 -18.94 -8.24
N ARG A 664 -51.59 -19.83 -8.06
CA ARG A 664 -51.52 -20.93 -7.09
C ARG A 664 -50.38 -21.91 -7.35
N HIS A 665 -49.92 -22.01 -8.60
CA HIS A 665 -48.84 -22.91 -8.99
C HIS A 665 -47.45 -22.32 -8.79
N PHE A 666 -47.36 -21.04 -8.44
CA PHE A 666 -46.09 -20.35 -8.33
C PHE A 666 -45.32 -20.77 -7.08
N ILE A 667 -44.02 -20.95 -7.25
CA ILE A 667 -43.09 -21.37 -6.20
C ILE A 667 -41.97 -20.35 -6.14
N THR A 668 -41.57 -19.96 -4.95
CA THR A 668 -40.48 -19.01 -4.68
C THR A 668 -39.72 -19.46 -3.45
N GLY A 669 -38.91 -18.62 -2.82
CA GLY A 669 -38.18 -18.95 -1.61
C GLY A 669 -37.18 -17.86 -1.21
N PRO A 670 -36.42 -18.04 -0.10
CA PRO A 670 -35.41 -17.09 0.37
C PRO A 670 -34.40 -16.70 -0.72
N VAL A 671 -34.10 -17.65 -1.61
CA VAL A 671 -33.14 -17.47 -2.69
C VAL A 671 -33.64 -16.49 -3.77
N PHE A 672 -34.95 -16.44 -4.00
CA PHE A 672 -35.59 -15.55 -4.98
C PHE A 672 -36.04 -14.21 -4.38
N LEU A 673 -35.71 -13.95 -3.11
CA LEU A 673 -36.17 -12.79 -2.37
C LEU A 673 -35.76 -11.48 -3.03
N GLY A 674 -34.53 -11.43 -3.56
CA GLY A 674 -34.01 -10.26 -4.27
C GLY A 674 -34.85 -9.88 -5.50
N GLY A 675 -35.20 -10.85 -6.34
CA GLY A 675 -36.06 -10.64 -7.50
C GLY A 675 -37.51 -10.30 -7.12
N LEU A 676 -38.04 -10.92 -6.07
CA LEU A 676 -39.37 -10.57 -5.52
C LEU A 676 -39.44 -9.13 -5.03
N LEU A 677 -38.40 -8.67 -4.33
CA LEU A 677 -38.29 -7.27 -3.86
C LEU A 677 -38.19 -6.31 -5.05
N SER A 678 -37.43 -6.66 -6.09
CA SER A 678 -37.34 -5.86 -7.33
C SER A 678 -38.71 -5.60 -7.95
N ILE A 679 -39.48 -6.67 -8.21
CA ILE A 679 -40.82 -6.54 -8.82
C ILE A 679 -41.80 -5.84 -7.88
N THR A 680 -41.68 -6.08 -6.58
CA THR A 680 -42.52 -5.40 -5.58
C THR A 680 -42.27 -3.89 -5.60
N ASN A 681 -41.03 -3.44 -5.75
CA ASN A 681 -40.69 -2.03 -5.88
C ASN A 681 -41.24 -1.42 -7.19
N GLU A 682 -41.30 -2.17 -8.28
CA GLU A 682 -41.94 -1.75 -9.53
C GLU A 682 -43.45 -1.60 -9.39
N ILE A 683 -44.12 -2.55 -8.73
CA ILE A 683 -45.56 -2.49 -8.45
C ILE A 683 -45.87 -1.31 -7.52
N LEU A 684 -45.03 -1.06 -6.51
CA LEU A 684 -45.15 0.09 -5.61
C LEU A 684 -45.03 1.42 -6.35
N LEU A 685 -44.10 1.52 -7.31
CA LEU A 685 -43.95 2.72 -8.14
C LEU A 685 -45.22 2.98 -8.96
N GLU A 686 -45.75 1.94 -9.61
CA GLU A 686 -47.00 2.04 -10.36
C GLU A 686 -48.21 2.38 -9.49
N ALA A 687 -48.30 1.78 -8.31
CA ALA A 687 -49.37 2.05 -7.37
C ALA A 687 -49.33 3.52 -6.94
N ASN A 688 -48.15 4.06 -6.61
CA ASN A 688 -47.98 5.47 -6.29
C ASN A 688 -48.44 6.39 -7.43
N ASP A 689 -47.99 6.13 -8.66
CA ASP A 689 -48.39 6.92 -9.84
C ASP A 689 -49.92 6.85 -10.09
N GLN A 690 -50.54 5.68 -9.94
CA GLN A 690 -52.00 5.55 -10.02
C GLN A 690 -52.72 6.28 -8.89
N SER A 691 -52.11 6.34 -7.70
CA SER A 691 -52.68 7.04 -6.54
C SER A 691 -52.83 8.53 -6.82
N GLU A 692 -51.78 9.12 -7.39
CA GLU A 692 -51.79 10.54 -7.78
C GLU A 692 -52.86 10.83 -8.82
N ILE A 693 -53.04 9.94 -9.80
CA ILE A 693 -54.11 10.10 -10.82
C ILE A 693 -55.49 10.07 -10.16
N CYS A 694 -55.74 9.11 -9.26
CA CYS A 694 -56.99 9.02 -8.51
C CYS A 694 -57.24 10.30 -7.70
N GLN A 695 -56.22 10.81 -6.99
CA GLN A 695 -56.34 12.04 -6.21
C GLN A 695 -56.65 13.25 -7.11
N GLN A 696 -55.96 13.41 -8.23
CA GLN A 696 -56.21 14.51 -9.17
C GLN A 696 -57.62 14.46 -9.78
N LEU A 697 -58.15 13.27 -10.05
CA LEU A 697 -59.52 13.10 -10.51
C LEU A 697 -60.52 13.44 -9.41
N GLN A 698 -60.26 12.99 -8.18
CA GLN A 698 -61.10 13.31 -7.01
C GLN A 698 -61.16 14.81 -6.73
N ASP A 699 -60.03 15.52 -6.85
CA ASP A 699 -59.97 16.97 -6.67
C ASP A 699 -60.80 17.70 -7.74
N LYS A 700 -60.73 17.24 -9.00
CA LYS A 700 -61.55 17.79 -10.11
C LYS A 700 -63.04 17.50 -9.93
N ILE A 701 -63.39 16.33 -9.43
CA ILE A 701 -64.78 15.94 -9.10
C ILE A 701 -65.30 16.89 -8.02
N SER A 702 -64.58 17.02 -6.91
CA SER A 702 -64.94 17.87 -5.77
C SER A 702 -65.14 19.34 -6.20
N ALA A 703 -64.26 19.87 -7.06
CA ALA A 703 -64.37 21.23 -7.57
C ALA A 703 -65.60 21.46 -8.47
N ILE A 704 -66.05 20.44 -9.22
CA ILE A 704 -67.26 20.53 -10.05
C ILE A 704 -68.51 20.32 -9.19
N GLU A 705 -68.48 19.41 -8.22
CA GLU A 705 -69.57 19.23 -7.25
C GLU A 705 -69.86 20.52 -6.48
N GLU A 706 -68.82 21.25 -6.08
CA GLU A 706 -68.97 22.56 -5.44
C GLU A 706 -69.65 23.59 -6.36
N GLN A 707 -69.30 23.62 -7.64
CA GLN A 707 -69.95 24.48 -8.64
C GLN A 707 -71.42 24.13 -8.87
N VAL A 708 -71.75 22.84 -8.93
CA VAL A 708 -73.13 22.37 -9.06
C VAL A 708 -73.94 22.74 -7.80
N THR A 709 -73.35 22.56 -6.62
CA THR A 709 -73.98 22.92 -5.33
C THR A 709 -74.24 24.43 -5.23
N GLU A 710 -73.30 25.26 -5.72
CA GLU A 710 -73.48 26.71 -5.76
C GLU A 710 -74.60 27.12 -6.73
N LEU A 711 -74.73 26.44 -7.88
CA LEU A 711 -75.86 26.64 -8.80
C LEU A 711 -77.20 26.23 -8.16
N ASP A 712 -77.25 25.11 -7.44
CA ASP A 712 -78.44 24.68 -6.69
C ASP A 712 -78.83 25.72 -5.63
N ARG A 713 -77.83 26.32 -4.96
CA ARG A 713 -78.06 27.40 -3.98
C ARG A 713 -78.61 28.67 -4.66
N GLN A 714 -78.07 29.04 -5.82
CA GLN A 714 -78.54 30.19 -6.60
C GLN A 714 -79.98 29.99 -7.11
N GLU A 715 -80.30 28.80 -7.60
CA GLU A 715 -81.65 28.41 -8.00
C GLU A 715 -82.63 28.52 -6.83
N TYR A 716 -82.26 28.00 -5.65
CA TYR A 716 -83.07 28.12 -4.44
C TYR A 716 -83.35 29.58 -4.04
N ILE A 717 -82.34 30.46 -4.11
CA ILE A 717 -82.48 31.88 -3.79
C ILE A 717 -83.34 32.61 -4.84
N ALA A 718 -83.17 32.30 -6.12
CA ALA A 718 -83.97 32.89 -7.21
C ALA A 718 -85.45 32.51 -7.09
N ASN A 719 -85.73 31.25 -6.74
CA ASN A 719 -87.09 30.76 -6.48
C ASN A 719 -87.74 31.46 -5.28
N LEU A 720 -87.00 31.68 -4.18
CA LEU A 720 -87.49 32.46 -3.03
C LEU A 720 -87.81 33.92 -3.39
N LYS A 721 -87.09 34.51 -4.34
CA LYS A 721 -87.25 35.91 -4.78
C LYS A 721 -88.19 36.08 -5.99
N GLN A 722 -88.79 35.00 -6.51
CA GLN A 722 -89.60 34.99 -7.74
C GLN A 722 -88.88 35.58 -8.97
N GLN A 723 -87.58 35.31 -9.11
CA GLN A 723 -86.77 35.74 -10.26
C GLN A 723 -86.49 34.56 -11.21
N THR A 724 -86.27 34.85 -12.50
CA THR A 724 -85.91 33.83 -13.49
C THR A 724 -84.43 33.43 -13.34
N PHE A 725 -84.15 32.13 -13.26
CA PHE A 725 -82.80 31.55 -13.18
C PHE A 725 -82.37 30.96 -14.54
N ASP A 726 -81.11 31.17 -14.93
CA ASP A 726 -80.54 30.58 -16.15
C ASP A 726 -79.79 29.28 -15.82
N ALA A 727 -80.40 28.15 -16.14
CA ALA A 727 -79.85 26.81 -15.90
C ALA A 727 -78.90 26.31 -17.00
N SER A 728 -78.56 27.13 -18.00
CA SER A 728 -77.77 26.70 -19.18
C SER A 728 -76.40 26.09 -18.84
N GLN A 729 -75.79 26.48 -17.72
CA GLN A 729 -74.48 26.00 -17.27
C GLN A 729 -74.53 24.66 -16.52
N ARG A 730 -75.71 24.22 -16.05
CA ARG A 730 -75.87 23.01 -15.22
C ARG A 730 -75.61 21.73 -16.01
N THR A 731 -76.29 21.56 -17.14
CA THR A 731 -76.21 20.33 -17.95
C THR A 731 -74.79 20.01 -18.43
N PRO A 732 -73.98 20.98 -18.90
CA PRO A 732 -72.57 20.73 -19.23
C PRO A 732 -71.72 20.30 -18.04
N LEU A 733 -71.95 20.87 -16.84
CA LEU A 733 -71.21 20.53 -15.62
C LEU A 733 -71.55 19.13 -15.13
N GLU A 734 -72.84 18.76 -15.09
CA GLU A 734 -73.28 17.41 -14.71
C GLU A 734 -72.77 16.33 -15.69
N PHE A 735 -72.73 16.63 -16.99
CA PHE A 735 -72.13 15.72 -17.98
C PHE A 735 -70.63 15.53 -17.73
N LYS A 736 -69.92 16.63 -17.44
CA LYS A 736 -68.48 16.59 -17.13
C LYS A 736 -68.21 15.81 -15.83
N LEU A 737 -69.06 15.97 -14.81
CA LEU A 737 -68.98 15.23 -13.55
C LEU A 737 -69.08 13.72 -13.78
N ARG A 738 -70.14 13.26 -14.46
CA ARG A 738 -70.32 11.82 -14.78
C ARG A 738 -69.14 11.24 -15.56
N LYS A 739 -68.57 12.02 -16.49
CA LYS A 739 -67.37 11.60 -17.22
C LYS A 739 -66.18 11.42 -16.29
N LEU A 740 -65.92 12.38 -15.39
CA LEU A 740 -64.81 12.28 -14.44
C LEU A 740 -65.01 11.14 -13.44
N GLU A 741 -66.22 10.91 -12.95
CA GLU A 741 -66.55 9.78 -12.08
C GLU A 741 -66.26 8.44 -12.77
N SER A 742 -66.61 8.31 -14.06
CA SER A 742 -66.31 7.10 -14.85
C SER A 742 -64.80 6.88 -15.06
N GLU A 743 -64.04 7.95 -15.30
CA GLU A 743 -62.57 7.88 -15.39
C GLU A 743 -61.94 7.53 -14.03
N TYR A 744 -62.46 8.09 -12.93
CA TYR A 744 -62.04 7.77 -11.58
C TYR A 744 -62.31 6.29 -11.24
N GLU A 745 -63.49 5.77 -11.57
CA GLU A 745 -63.80 4.34 -11.36
C GLU A 745 -62.82 3.43 -12.12
N SER A 746 -62.45 3.82 -13.34
CA SER A 746 -61.46 3.08 -14.14
C SER A 746 -60.07 3.11 -13.52
N ALA A 747 -59.62 4.28 -13.05
CA ALA A 747 -58.35 4.44 -12.35
C ALA A 747 -58.33 3.67 -11.01
N ALA A 748 -59.42 3.75 -10.24
CA ALA A 748 -59.58 3.05 -8.96
C ALA A 748 -59.55 1.53 -9.13
N LYS A 749 -60.17 0.98 -10.18
CA LYS A 749 -60.08 -0.46 -10.50
C LYS A 749 -58.65 -0.89 -10.85
N LYS A 750 -57.90 -0.04 -11.56
CA LYS A 750 -56.49 -0.33 -11.85
C LYS A 750 -55.62 -0.28 -10.60
N MET A 751 -55.88 0.68 -9.71
CA MET A 751 -55.23 0.76 -8.40
C MET A 751 -55.51 -0.50 -7.57
N ASP A 752 -56.77 -0.90 -7.45
CA ASP A 752 -57.18 -2.11 -6.70
C ASP A 752 -56.44 -3.36 -7.19
N MET A 753 -56.30 -3.51 -8.50
CA MET A 753 -55.51 -4.59 -9.12
C MET A 753 -54.04 -4.57 -8.68
N LEU A 754 -53.38 -3.40 -8.69
CA LEU A 754 -51.98 -3.26 -8.25
C LEU A 754 -51.81 -3.53 -6.75
N LEU A 755 -52.75 -3.07 -5.92
CA LEU A 755 -52.74 -3.32 -4.48
C LEU A 755 -52.93 -4.81 -4.14
N CYS A 756 -53.77 -5.52 -4.90
CA CYS A 756 -53.91 -6.97 -4.78
C CYS A 756 -52.61 -7.72 -5.13
N ASP A 757 -51.90 -7.27 -6.18
CA ASP A 757 -50.59 -7.83 -6.55
C ASP A 757 -49.55 -7.56 -5.45
N LEU A 758 -49.52 -6.35 -4.91
CA LEU A 758 -48.64 -5.94 -3.81
C LEU A 758 -48.89 -6.77 -2.54
N GLN A 759 -50.16 -6.99 -2.17
CA GLN A 759 -50.51 -7.83 -1.04
C GLN A 759 -50.02 -9.28 -1.23
N SER A 760 -50.14 -9.79 -2.44
CA SER A 760 -49.72 -11.15 -2.79
C SER A 760 -48.20 -11.28 -2.79
N SER A 761 -47.48 -10.29 -3.33
CA SER A 761 -46.01 -10.28 -3.29
C SER A 761 -45.49 -10.17 -1.85
N TYR A 762 -46.09 -9.31 -1.03
CA TYR A 762 -45.74 -9.16 0.38
C TYR A 762 -45.97 -10.46 1.17
N LYS A 763 -47.07 -11.17 0.91
CA LYS A 763 -47.31 -12.50 1.49
C LYS A 763 -46.20 -13.49 1.12
N LEU A 764 -45.77 -13.54 -0.14
CA LEU A 764 -44.68 -14.41 -0.60
C LEU A 764 -43.33 -14.03 0.02
N ILE A 765 -43.07 -12.74 0.17
CA ILE A 765 -41.88 -12.20 0.86
C ILE A 765 -41.87 -12.65 2.33
N GLN A 766 -42.98 -12.49 3.05
CA GLN A 766 -43.10 -12.91 4.46
C GLN A 766 -42.92 -14.43 4.64
N LEU A 767 -43.47 -15.24 3.73
CA LEU A 767 -43.29 -16.68 3.75
C LEU A 767 -41.84 -17.08 3.45
N SER A 768 -41.18 -16.40 2.51
CA SER A 768 -39.76 -16.62 2.22
C SER A 768 -38.89 -16.23 3.41
N GLN A 769 -39.21 -15.12 4.07
CA GLN A 769 -38.54 -14.64 5.27
C GLN A 769 -38.71 -15.62 6.46
N SER A 770 -39.88 -16.26 6.61
CA SER A 770 -40.12 -17.23 7.68
C SER A 770 -39.31 -18.52 7.51
N VAL A 771 -39.15 -18.99 6.27
CA VAL A 771 -38.25 -20.10 5.91
C VAL A 771 -36.80 -19.72 6.18
N ALA A 772 -36.37 -18.53 5.75
CA ALA A 772 -35.00 -18.05 5.96
C ALA A 772 -34.64 -17.90 7.45
N ASN A 773 -35.61 -17.53 8.28
CA ASN A 773 -35.42 -17.39 9.73
C ASN A 773 -35.49 -18.71 10.51
N GLY A 774 -35.74 -19.84 9.86
CA GLY A 774 -35.74 -21.18 10.49
C GLY A 774 -36.96 -21.48 11.36
N ARG A 775 -38.11 -20.80 11.12
CA ARG A 775 -39.37 -21.11 11.85
C ARG A 775 -40.09 -22.36 11.32
N ILE A 776 -39.53 -23.01 10.31
CA ILE A 776 -39.92 -24.33 9.80
C ILE A 776 -38.70 -25.23 10.02
N GLU A 777 -38.81 -26.22 10.91
CA GLU A 777 -37.68 -27.10 11.26
C GLU A 777 -37.12 -27.81 10.00
N PRO A 778 -35.84 -27.62 9.66
CA PRO A 778 -35.20 -28.41 8.62
C PRO A 778 -34.68 -29.73 9.22
N GLU A 779 -35.26 -30.86 8.82
CA GLU A 779 -34.58 -32.15 8.92
C GLU A 779 -33.46 -32.19 7.86
N ASP A 780 -32.24 -32.30 8.38
CA ASP A 780 -30.96 -32.51 7.70
C ASP A 780 -30.32 -31.39 6.85
N SER A 781 -29.00 -31.33 7.04
CA SER A 781 -28.00 -30.39 6.55
C SER A 781 -28.09 -30.12 5.04
N SER A 782 -28.70 -29.02 4.66
CA SER A 782 -28.52 -28.41 3.33
C SER A 782 -28.37 -26.90 3.47
N VAL A 783 -27.64 -26.32 2.52
CA VAL A 783 -27.04 -24.98 2.56
C VAL A 783 -28.11 -23.89 2.76
N ALA A 784 -28.43 -23.57 4.01
CA ALA A 784 -29.24 -22.42 4.37
C ALA A 784 -28.43 -21.14 4.14
N LEU A 785 -29.13 -20.04 3.85
CA LEU A 785 -28.59 -18.67 3.95
C LEU A 785 -27.75 -18.60 5.23
N ILE A 786 -26.46 -18.27 5.13
CA ILE A 786 -25.52 -18.33 6.26
C ILE A 786 -25.95 -17.28 7.29
N LYS A 787 -26.89 -17.66 8.14
CA LYS A 787 -27.36 -16.92 9.29
C LYS A 787 -26.37 -17.19 10.40
N MET A 788 -25.82 -16.13 10.99
CA MET A 788 -25.22 -16.26 12.32
C MET A 788 -26.33 -16.77 13.25
N PRO A 789 -26.07 -17.72 14.16
CA PRO A 789 -27.09 -18.43 14.95
C PRO A 789 -28.18 -17.52 15.56
N ASP A 790 -27.86 -16.26 15.85
CA ASP A 790 -28.72 -15.29 16.53
C ASP A 790 -29.26 -14.14 15.64
N SER A 791 -29.13 -14.18 14.30
CA SER A 791 -29.50 -13.06 13.41
C SER A 791 -30.83 -13.27 12.67
N GLU A 792 -31.85 -12.43 12.87
CA GLU A 792 -33.10 -12.50 12.09
C GLU A 792 -33.03 -11.61 10.85
N ILE A 793 -33.46 -12.12 9.69
CA ILE A 793 -33.71 -11.32 8.50
C ILE A 793 -35.00 -10.55 8.71
N GLN A 794 -34.95 -9.23 8.62
CA GLN A 794 -36.08 -8.32 8.65
C GLN A 794 -36.20 -7.57 7.33
N ILE A 795 -37.43 -7.49 6.81
CA ILE A 795 -37.76 -6.75 5.59
C ILE A 795 -38.77 -5.69 6.03
N GLU A 796 -38.41 -4.43 5.82
CA GLU A 796 -39.19 -3.28 6.24
C GLU A 796 -39.63 -2.48 5.00
N ILE A 797 -40.76 -1.78 5.13
CA ILE A 797 -41.24 -0.85 4.12
C ILE A 797 -40.89 0.54 4.62
N ASP A 798 -39.99 1.21 3.92
CA ASP A 798 -39.53 2.55 4.25
C ASP A 798 -40.21 3.60 3.36
N ASP A 799 -40.58 4.73 3.97
CA ASP A 799 -40.99 5.92 3.22
C ASP A 799 -39.75 6.62 2.67
N THR A 800 -39.65 6.74 1.34
CA THR A 800 -38.46 7.22 0.64
C THR A 800 -38.79 8.28 -0.39
N SER A 801 -37.78 9.03 -0.85
CA SER A 801 -38.01 10.04 -1.89
C SER A 801 -38.39 9.37 -3.23
N HIS A 802 -39.22 10.06 -4.02
CA HIS A 802 -39.58 9.59 -5.36
C HIS A 802 -38.32 9.31 -6.22
N PHE A 803 -37.30 10.17 -6.12
CA PHE A 803 -36.03 9.94 -6.82
C PHE A 803 -35.31 8.66 -6.37
N GLN A 804 -35.28 8.38 -5.07
CA GLN A 804 -34.66 7.17 -4.53
C GLN A 804 -35.39 5.91 -5.01
N GLN A 805 -36.73 5.91 -5.02
CA GLN A 805 -37.54 4.82 -5.55
C GLN A 805 -37.24 4.58 -7.05
N LEU A 806 -37.23 5.62 -7.87
CA LEU A 806 -36.90 5.54 -9.29
C LEU A 806 -35.48 4.98 -9.52
N HIS A 807 -34.51 5.40 -8.71
CA HIS A 807 -33.14 4.90 -8.81
C HIS A 807 -33.03 3.44 -8.40
N GLU A 808 -33.70 3.00 -7.33
CA GLU A 808 -33.68 1.60 -6.87
C GLU A 808 -34.22 0.66 -7.96
N VAL A 809 -35.33 1.01 -8.63
CA VAL A 809 -35.86 0.24 -9.76
C VAL A 809 -34.83 0.12 -10.89
N CYS A 810 -34.13 1.21 -11.20
CA CYS A 810 -33.08 1.21 -12.23
C CYS A 810 -31.81 0.44 -11.81
N GLU A 811 -31.46 0.43 -10.52
CA GLU A 811 -30.34 -0.35 -9.99
C GLU A 811 -30.66 -1.84 -10.08
N ASN A 812 -31.86 -2.23 -9.65
CA ASN A 812 -32.32 -3.62 -9.68
C ASN A 812 -32.39 -4.19 -11.10
N ALA A 813 -32.75 -3.38 -12.10
CA ALA A 813 -32.76 -3.80 -13.51
C ALA A 813 -31.36 -4.10 -14.09
N THR A 814 -30.27 -3.70 -13.42
CA THR A 814 -28.92 -4.14 -13.80
C THR A 814 -28.55 -5.50 -13.24
N ILE A 815 -29.30 -5.99 -12.25
CA ILE A 815 -29.03 -7.22 -11.51
C ILE A 815 -29.99 -8.34 -11.96
N TYR A 816 -31.29 -8.03 -12.07
CA TYR A 816 -32.36 -8.98 -12.38
C TYR A 816 -32.90 -8.78 -13.81
N GLU A 817 -33.00 -9.86 -14.58
CA GLU A 817 -33.46 -9.83 -15.98
C GLU A 817 -34.97 -9.63 -16.10
N SER A 818 -35.71 -10.01 -15.07
CA SER A 818 -37.17 -9.93 -15.00
C SER A 818 -37.70 -8.53 -14.68
N SER A 819 -36.81 -7.59 -14.34
CA SER A 819 -37.17 -6.22 -13.96
C SER A 819 -37.35 -5.33 -15.19
N ASN A 820 -38.38 -4.46 -15.18
CA ASN A 820 -38.63 -3.52 -16.28
C ASN A 820 -38.42 -2.06 -15.83
N PRO A 821 -37.26 -1.45 -16.14
CA PRO A 821 -36.95 -0.09 -15.71
C PRO A 821 -37.58 0.99 -16.61
N SER A 822 -38.33 0.64 -17.66
CA SER A 822 -38.73 1.58 -18.73
C SER A 822 -39.48 2.81 -18.20
N ARG A 823 -40.27 2.64 -17.14
CA ARG A 823 -41.04 3.72 -16.52
C ARG A 823 -40.24 4.55 -15.52
N ALA A 824 -39.14 4.02 -14.99
CA ALA A 824 -38.29 4.71 -14.03
C ALA A 824 -37.15 5.52 -14.70
N ILE A 825 -36.64 5.05 -15.85
CA ILE A 825 -35.47 5.65 -16.53
C ILE A 825 -35.71 7.12 -16.88
N ILE A 826 -36.80 7.42 -17.60
CA ILE A 826 -37.05 8.76 -18.13
C ILE A 826 -37.28 9.79 -17.00
N PRO A 827 -38.20 9.55 -16.03
CA PRO A 827 -38.41 10.48 -14.93
C PRO A 827 -37.14 10.74 -14.12
N ARG A 828 -36.35 9.69 -13.86
CA ARG A 828 -35.07 9.80 -13.16
C ARG A 828 -34.07 10.65 -13.93
N SER A 829 -33.89 10.39 -15.23
CA SER A 829 -33.01 11.17 -16.10
C SER A 829 -33.42 12.63 -16.17
N GLN A 830 -34.72 12.93 -16.21
CA GLN A 830 -35.23 14.30 -16.19
C GLN A 830 -34.92 15.02 -14.87
N LEU A 831 -35.03 14.34 -13.72
CA LEU A 831 -34.64 14.91 -12.42
C LEU A 831 -33.13 15.22 -12.37
N LEU A 832 -32.30 14.33 -12.93
CA LEU A 832 -30.86 14.53 -13.03
C LEU A 832 -30.50 15.69 -13.98
N ASP A 833 -31.16 15.80 -15.14
CA ASP A 833 -30.96 16.89 -16.08
C ASP A 833 -31.47 18.23 -15.51
N ARG A 834 -32.55 18.22 -14.72
CA ARG A 834 -33.02 19.41 -13.99
C ARG A 834 -31.98 19.88 -12.98
N MET A 835 -31.38 18.95 -12.22
CA MET A 835 -30.28 19.26 -11.31
C MET A 835 -29.06 19.79 -12.06
N ALA A 836 -28.70 19.21 -13.21
CA ALA A 836 -27.61 19.69 -14.05
C ALA A 836 -27.85 21.15 -14.49
N SER A 837 -29.04 21.44 -15.01
CA SER A 837 -29.46 22.79 -15.42
C SER A 837 -29.42 23.79 -14.26
N PHE A 838 -29.90 23.40 -13.08
CA PHE A 838 -29.86 24.23 -11.86
C PHE A 838 -28.42 24.59 -11.43
N ASN A 839 -27.46 23.74 -11.77
CA ASN A 839 -26.03 23.91 -11.52
C ASN A 839 -25.26 24.50 -12.72
N GLU A 840 -25.96 25.09 -13.70
CA GLU A 840 -25.37 25.68 -14.91
C GLU A 840 -24.59 24.67 -15.77
N LEU A 841 -24.92 23.38 -15.65
CA LEU A 841 -24.41 22.30 -16.49
C LEU A 841 -25.38 22.03 -17.64
N ALA A 842 -24.85 21.60 -18.78
CA ALA A 842 -25.67 21.23 -19.92
C ALA A 842 -26.41 19.90 -19.64
N PRO A 843 -27.75 19.87 -19.65
CA PRO A 843 -28.51 18.62 -19.56
C PRO A 843 -28.25 17.78 -20.80
N ARG A 844 -27.96 16.50 -20.61
CA ARG A 844 -27.53 15.59 -21.70
C ARG A 844 -28.19 14.23 -21.64
N LEU A 845 -28.72 13.82 -20.49
CA LEU A 845 -29.27 12.47 -20.34
C LEU A 845 -30.48 12.28 -21.27
N PHE A 846 -31.30 13.31 -21.46
CA PHE A 846 -32.44 13.27 -22.38
C PHE A 846 -32.07 13.04 -23.86
N MET A 847 -30.81 13.28 -24.25
CA MET A 847 -30.30 13.05 -25.61
C MET A 847 -29.82 11.62 -25.84
N LEU A 848 -29.67 10.83 -24.77
CA LEU A 848 -29.19 9.45 -24.80
C LEU A 848 -30.33 8.46 -25.00
N SER A 849 -30.02 7.25 -25.48
CA SER A 849 -30.97 6.13 -25.53
C SER A 849 -31.36 5.64 -24.12
N GLN A 850 -32.42 4.83 -23.99
CA GLN A 850 -32.87 4.32 -22.68
C GLN A 850 -31.79 3.50 -21.96
N ASP A 851 -31.05 2.66 -22.68
CA ASP A 851 -30.00 1.81 -22.10
C ASP A 851 -28.78 2.64 -21.65
N GLU A 852 -28.42 3.66 -22.42
CA GLU A 852 -27.37 4.62 -22.04
C GLU A 852 -27.81 5.46 -20.83
N GLN A 853 -29.06 5.92 -20.80
CA GLN A 853 -29.62 6.63 -19.65
C GLN A 853 -29.64 5.77 -18.38
N LEU A 854 -29.92 4.47 -18.52
CA LEU A 854 -29.86 3.52 -17.40
C LEU A 854 -28.45 3.48 -16.82
N THR A 855 -27.46 3.25 -17.68
CA THR A 855 -26.04 3.09 -17.31
C THR A 855 -25.44 4.37 -16.75
N VAL A 856 -25.55 5.49 -17.49
CA VAL A 856 -25.00 6.79 -17.11
C VAL A 856 -25.71 7.32 -15.86
N GLY A 857 -27.03 7.16 -15.76
CA GLY A 857 -27.78 7.56 -14.58
C GLY A 857 -27.39 6.78 -13.32
N ASN A 858 -27.14 5.46 -13.43
CA ASN A 858 -26.62 4.67 -12.30
C ASN A 858 -25.23 5.15 -11.87
N GLN A 859 -24.34 5.44 -12.82
CA GLN A 859 -22.99 5.95 -12.53
C GLN A 859 -23.01 7.33 -11.85
N LEU A 860 -23.89 8.24 -12.29
CA LEU A 860 -24.04 9.57 -11.66
C LEU A 860 -24.52 9.46 -10.21
N VAL A 861 -25.53 8.64 -9.95
CA VAL A 861 -26.03 8.47 -8.57
C VAL A 861 -25.02 7.73 -7.70
N ALA A 862 -24.26 6.77 -8.25
CA ALA A 862 -23.15 6.15 -7.54
C ALA A 862 -22.07 7.17 -7.15
N LEU A 863 -21.73 8.12 -8.04
CA LEU A 863 -20.83 9.24 -7.72
C LEU A 863 -21.38 10.10 -6.58
N PHE A 864 -22.67 10.48 -6.65
CA PHE A 864 -23.31 11.29 -5.63
C PHE A 864 -23.38 10.58 -4.28
N LYS A 865 -23.81 9.32 -4.25
CA LYS A 865 -23.75 8.46 -3.06
C LYS A 865 -22.33 8.45 -2.52
N ALA A 866 -21.32 8.14 -3.34
CA ALA A 866 -19.92 8.05 -2.93
C ALA A 866 -19.37 9.36 -2.30
N ARG A 867 -19.78 10.52 -2.80
CA ARG A 867 -19.31 11.82 -2.28
C ARG A 867 -20.12 12.32 -1.08
N LEU A 868 -21.46 12.32 -1.19
CA LEU A 868 -22.40 12.97 -0.26
C LEU A 868 -22.80 12.11 0.94
N LYS A 869 -22.58 10.78 0.87
CA LYS A 869 -22.71 9.80 1.97
C LYS A 869 -24.11 9.61 2.57
N SER A 870 -25.07 10.48 2.31
CA SER A 870 -26.45 10.39 2.79
C SER A 870 -27.44 10.59 1.66
N TRP A 871 -28.51 9.80 1.66
CA TRP A 871 -29.62 10.00 0.73
C TRP A 871 -30.30 11.35 0.92
N GLU A 872 -30.33 11.90 2.14
CA GLU A 872 -30.91 13.22 2.39
C GLU A 872 -30.17 14.33 1.64
N THR A 873 -28.84 14.29 1.62
CA THR A 873 -28.02 15.29 0.92
C THR A 873 -28.08 15.12 -0.59
N VAL A 874 -28.13 13.87 -1.08
CA VAL A 874 -28.37 13.56 -2.49
C VAL A 874 -29.75 14.11 -2.91
N ASN A 875 -30.81 13.85 -2.14
CA ASN A 875 -32.15 14.33 -2.45
C ASN A 875 -32.20 15.86 -2.50
N LYS A 876 -31.59 16.56 -1.52
CA LYS A 876 -31.48 18.03 -1.53
C LYS A 876 -30.76 18.58 -2.77
N LEU A 877 -29.74 17.88 -3.27
CA LEU A 877 -29.05 18.24 -4.50
C LEU A 877 -29.95 18.05 -5.73
N ILE A 878 -30.65 16.92 -5.82
CA ILE A 878 -31.54 16.60 -6.95
C ILE A 878 -32.80 17.48 -7.00
N ASP A 879 -33.31 17.87 -5.83
CA ASP A 879 -34.45 18.78 -5.70
C ASP A 879 -34.08 20.24 -5.96
N GLY A 880 -32.79 20.56 -6.14
CA GLY A 880 -32.31 21.91 -6.38
C GLY A 880 -32.33 22.80 -5.13
N GLN A 881 -32.32 22.21 -3.93
CA GLN A 881 -32.19 22.94 -2.67
C GLN A 881 -30.73 23.27 -2.33
N LEU A 882 -29.80 22.52 -2.92
CA LEU A 882 -28.35 22.66 -2.70
C LEU A 882 -27.64 22.70 -4.06
N LYS A 883 -26.68 23.61 -4.24
CA LYS A 883 -25.86 23.65 -5.47
C LYS A 883 -24.55 22.88 -5.29
N LEU A 884 -24.00 22.38 -6.39
CA LEU A 884 -22.69 21.75 -6.46
C LEU A 884 -21.57 22.69 -5.96
N CYS A 885 -21.70 24.00 -6.15
CA CYS A 885 -20.75 24.98 -5.64
C CYS A 885 -20.74 25.11 -4.11
N ASP A 886 -21.85 24.73 -3.46
CA ASP A 886 -22.00 24.79 -2.01
C ASP A 886 -21.36 23.59 -1.31
N LEU A 887 -20.97 22.56 -2.08
CA LEU A 887 -20.27 21.38 -1.59
C LEU A 887 -18.77 21.67 -1.40
N VAL A 888 -18.29 21.64 -0.16
CA VAL A 888 -16.91 21.99 0.19
C VAL A 888 -16.15 20.79 0.77
N GLY A 889 -14.85 20.73 0.52
CA GLY A 889 -13.96 19.72 1.13
C GLY A 889 -14.18 18.32 0.55
N PRO A 890 -14.44 17.27 1.36
CA PRO A 890 -14.57 15.90 0.89
C PRO A 890 -15.85 15.63 0.08
N GLU A 891 -16.83 16.53 0.15
CA GLU A 891 -18.13 16.43 -0.55
C GLU A 891 -18.11 17.17 -1.90
N LYS A 892 -17.04 17.89 -2.23
CA LYS A 892 -16.92 18.64 -3.47
C LYS A 892 -17.00 17.71 -4.68
N ILE A 893 -17.85 18.06 -5.64
CA ILE A 893 -18.00 17.37 -6.92
C ILE A 893 -17.67 18.38 -8.02
N GLU A 894 -16.67 18.09 -8.85
CA GLU A 894 -16.29 18.99 -9.93
C GLU A 894 -17.26 18.79 -11.13
N PRO A 895 -17.71 19.87 -11.78
CA PRO A 895 -18.47 19.80 -13.03
C PRO A 895 -17.87 18.88 -14.10
N SER A 896 -16.54 18.82 -14.17
CA SER A 896 -15.81 17.99 -15.12
C SER A 896 -15.99 16.48 -14.86
N GLU A 897 -16.24 16.05 -13.62
CA GLU A 897 -16.53 14.64 -13.29
C GLU A 897 -17.89 14.23 -13.87
N ILE A 898 -18.90 15.09 -13.78
CA ILE A 898 -20.25 14.88 -14.33
C ILE A 898 -20.21 14.90 -15.87
N GLU A 899 -19.45 15.84 -16.45
CA GLU A 899 -19.26 15.90 -17.90
C GLU A 899 -18.53 14.68 -18.47
N LEU A 900 -17.60 14.08 -17.72
CA LEU A 900 -16.88 12.89 -18.15
C LEU A 900 -17.83 11.70 -18.28
N ILE A 901 -18.62 11.46 -17.23
CA ILE A 901 -19.60 10.36 -17.15
C ILE A 901 -20.68 10.50 -18.24
N THR A 902 -21.06 11.74 -18.58
CA THR A 902 -22.07 12.03 -19.61
C THR A 902 -21.51 12.09 -21.05
N LYS A 903 -20.19 12.04 -21.26
CA LYS A 903 -19.54 12.07 -22.60
C LYS A 903 -19.12 10.70 -23.11
N GLU A 904 -18.66 9.82 -22.23
CA GLU A 904 -18.26 8.46 -22.57
C GLU A 904 -18.95 7.50 -21.61
N PRO A 905 -19.89 6.65 -22.08
CA PRO A 905 -20.36 5.54 -21.26
C PRO A 905 -19.15 4.62 -21.00
N LEU A 906 -18.58 4.71 -19.80
CA LEU A 906 -17.52 3.80 -19.39
C LEU A 906 -18.11 2.37 -19.40
N PRO A 907 -17.44 1.39 -20.03
CA PRO A 907 -17.90 0.01 -20.00
C PRO A 907 -18.06 -0.42 -18.55
N THR A 908 -19.22 -1.02 -18.24
CA THR A 908 -19.48 -1.67 -16.96
C THR A 908 -18.35 -2.64 -16.65
N LEU A 909 -17.67 -2.43 -15.52
CA LEU A 909 -16.80 -3.44 -14.93
C LEU A 909 -17.69 -4.62 -14.55
N GLN A 910 -17.70 -5.66 -15.41
CA GLN A 910 -18.25 -6.97 -15.09
C GLN A 910 -17.47 -7.64 -13.97
#